data_AF-A0A232EN92-F1
#
_entry.id   AF-A0A232EN92-F1
#
_cell.length_a   1.000
_cell.length_b   1.000
_cell.length_c   1.000
_cell.angle_alpha   90.00
_cell.angle_beta   90.00
_cell.angle_gamma   90.00
#
_symmetry.space_group_name_H-M   'P 1'
#
loop_
_entity.id
_entity.type
_entity.pdbx_description
1 polymer ?
#
loop_
_entity_poly.entity_id
_entity_poly.type
_entity_poly.pdbx_seq_one_letter_code
_entity_poly.pdbx_strand_id
1 'polypeptide(L)'
;MAPEPCIPSSGKTYIDDMLNMKDQSKIDSGISDVTEFYDGCNVLLTGGSGFIGKLLVEKLLRTCSSMGKLYMLLRAKKGKTPAQRFKEQFEDPLYDRLRREQPNFADKVVIIEGDTGEKNLGLSSTARDFLVKNTHIVFHGAATVRFDESLRKVVNINVRGVKLMLLLAKEMKNLKAFVHVSTAYSHCNLDYIEEKYYKPAMDPDKAISMVDMLDDEVLQHMTPRVIGSWPNTYAFSKAVGEDVVRLYSRGLPTCIVRPSIVLSTMKEPVAGWSDNLYGATGVSVGAYVCLLRVLHCEAEKTAEMIPADFVINNVIVAAWDVNKNEKKMAIEPVGRSDLEVSQPPIYNCVSSCQKPLTWNDFMHLNYINGIDVPSRLTLWYHVFILTKYKWFYNFAILFLHLIPAIIVDNLARLTGRKPMLLKTYQKIHKFSGVIAYFCTKQWKFNNDNVLRLWERTSLTDQKKFDFNVKNLDWNDYFLYHIRGIRVYLLKDPMSTVEQGRDKYKLLTRIHFTIVTILCTLLVWAFTSFAGIKIMEEPAHMMTVRSYLDDMLNMDDDLEYLESKFSEIAESCPKIGKIYMLIRAKKGKSPQQRFKEHFNDIIYEKLKQERPNFLKHVVLVEGDTSLSDLGLSTKDREILIDNIHIVFHSAATVRFDESIRQAVNINVRGTKLLLLLAKEMKNLRGFIHISTAFSNCVYDYIEEKFYEPPMNPDNILSLVELLDDDALDVLKIKLMGKWPNTYAFSKALGEEMVRKYSTGMPSCVVRPSIMLATNKEPIRGWINNYYGPTGVAIGAGMGLLRSLHCNSENVADIIPADYVINNVIAAGWDIVKKWEEDQAKRPVNPPIFNVVSSVENPITWGEFMSCNEKHGRDIPTVVAMWHYIFFLNKRLWLHNIVVFFLHTTPAAIVDVLALLIGREPMLTKAYRKINKFSSVISYFSTNKWEFNNDNVLDLWNRVSSLDKEIFNFSMKSLDWNEYFFHHVRGLRLYILKDPLNTIPAGRVKQRWLKYAQYTINAVICLLLGWAVFSLLRLLASWWS
;
A
#
# COMPACT_ATOMS: atom_id res chain seq x y z
N MET A 1 -53.65 35.30 7.54
CA MET A 1 -53.00 36.38 6.77
C MET A 1 -51.50 36.16 6.85
N ALA A 2 -50.78 36.20 5.73
CA ALA A 2 -49.31 36.15 5.78
C ALA A 2 -48.75 37.53 6.15
N PRO A 3 -47.59 37.63 6.81
CA PRO A 3 -46.88 38.89 6.93
C PRO A 3 -46.47 39.39 5.53
N GLU A 4 -46.52 40.70 5.30
CA GLU A 4 -46.06 41.28 4.04
C GLU A 4 -44.55 41.01 3.84
N PRO A 5 -44.09 40.82 2.58
CA PRO A 5 -42.68 40.64 2.33
C PRO A 5 -41.91 41.93 2.65
N CYS A 6 -40.94 41.84 3.56
CA CYS A 6 -39.99 42.93 3.82
C CYS A 6 -39.11 43.20 2.59
N ILE A 7 -39.63 43.99 1.65
CA ILE A 7 -38.85 44.76 0.68
C ILE A 7 -38.05 45.79 1.50
N PRO A 8 -36.73 45.96 1.29
CA PRO A 8 -35.92 46.91 2.06
C PRO A 8 -36.47 48.34 1.96
N SER A 9 -36.93 48.88 3.08
CA SER A 9 -37.37 50.27 3.16
C SER A 9 -36.15 51.19 3.17
N SER A 10 -36.15 52.14 2.21
CA SER A 10 -35.12 53.16 1.97
C SER A 10 -33.65 52.68 1.85
N GLY A 11 -33.29 52.24 0.63
CA GLY A 11 -31.93 52.41 0.07
C GLY A 11 -30.77 51.63 0.69
N LYS A 12 -31.03 50.77 1.67
CA LYS A 12 -30.01 49.95 2.36
C LYS A 12 -29.73 48.64 1.63
N THR A 13 -28.61 48.01 1.96
CA THR A 13 -28.24 46.71 1.40
C THR A 13 -28.79 45.57 2.25
N TYR A 14 -28.95 44.38 1.66
CA TYR A 14 -29.29 43.15 2.41
C TYR A 14 -28.32 42.88 3.57
N ILE A 15 -27.04 43.24 3.41
CA ILE A 15 -26.03 43.11 4.47
C ILE A 15 -26.39 44.04 5.63
N ASP A 16 -26.79 45.27 5.35
CA ASP A 16 -27.27 46.20 6.38
C ASP A 16 -28.57 45.72 7.02
N ASP A 17 -29.51 45.13 6.29
CA ASP A 17 -30.75 44.62 6.88
C ASP A 17 -30.46 43.45 7.84
N MET A 18 -29.60 42.50 7.45
CA MET A 18 -29.20 41.39 8.32
C MET A 18 -28.34 41.85 9.51
N LEU A 19 -27.55 42.92 9.36
CA LEU A 19 -26.80 43.56 10.47
C LEU A 19 -27.68 44.43 11.38
N ASN A 20 -28.81 44.95 10.87
CA ASN A 20 -29.77 45.77 11.60
C ASN A 20 -30.97 44.97 12.12
N MET A 21 -30.97 43.63 11.97
CA MET A 21 -31.89 42.75 12.70
C MET A 21 -31.62 42.89 14.20
N LYS A 22 -32.37 43.80 14.83
CA LYS A 22 -32.21 44.16 16.24
C LYS A 22 -32.23 42.89 17.08
N ASP A 23 -31.14 42.65 17.79
CA ASP A 23 -31.14 41.68 18.89
C ASP A 23 -32.11 42.24 19.95
N GLN A 24 -33.35 41.72 19.98
CA GLN A 24 -34.40 42.25 20.86
C GLN A 24 -34.13 41.93 22.34
N SER A 25 -33.12 41.10 22.63
CA SER A 25 -32.54 41.04 23.95
C SER A 25 -31.82 42.35 24.27
N LYS A 26 -32.39 43.15 25.18
CA LYS A 26 -31.55 43.81 26.17
C LYS A 26 -30.74 42.68 26.83
N ILE A 27 -29.44 42.63 26.56
CA ILE A 27 -28.57 41.67 27.23
C ILE A 27 -28.58 42.06 28.71
N ASP A 28 -29.09 41.17 29.57
CA ASP A 28 -29.08 41.37 31.01
C ASP A 28 -27.63 41.63 31.48
N SER A 29 -27.47 42.49 32.48
CA SER A 29 -26.16 42.86 33.04
C SER A 29 -25.55 41.74 33.92
N GLY A 30 -25.72 40.48 33.52
CA GLY A 30 -25.18 39.30 34.17
C GLY A 30 -23.73 39.04 33.79
N ILE A 31 -22.99 38.45 34.73
CA ILE A 31 -21.64 37.92 34.49
C ILE A 31 -21.74 36.68 33.58
N SER A 32 -20.64 36.34 32.92
CA SER A 32 -20.57 35.36 31.84
C SER A 32 -19.23 34.63 31.93
N ASP A 33 -19.24 33.49 32.61
CA ASP A 33 -18.06 32.66 32.88
C ASP A 33 -17.27 32.32 31.61
N VAL A 34 -17.96 32.17 30.47
CA VAL A 34 -17.32 31.84 29.19
C VAL A 34 -16.53 33.03 28.65
N THR A 35 -17.04 34.26 28.76
CA THR A 35 -16.27 35.47 28.39
C THR A 35 -15.07 35.64 29.32
N GLU A 36 -15.28 35.63 30.63
CA GLU A 36 -14.24 35.87 31.65
C GLU A 36 -13.03 34.94 31.52
N PHE A 37 -13.25 33.68 31.13
CA PHE A 37 -12.19 32.71 30.88
C PHE A 37 -11.17 33.14 29.79
N TYR A 38 -11.60 33.92 28.79
CA TYR A 38 -10.74 34.47 27.73
C TYR A 38 -10.04 35.77 28.12
N ASP A 39 -10.42 36.41 29.22
CA ASP A 39 -9.89 37.73 29.57
C ASP A 39 -8.37 37.66 29.80
N GLY A 40 -7.65 38.61 29.21
CA GLY A 40 -6.19 38.65 29.16
C GLY A 40 -5.51 37.50 28.38
N CYS A 41 -6.23 36.46 27.96
CA CYS A 41 -5.64 35.28 27.33
C CYS A 41 -5.21 35.55 25.89
N ASN A 42 -4.07 34.99 25.49
CA ASN A 42 -3.66 34.95 24.08
C ASN A 42 -4.06 33.62 23.44
N VAL A 43 -4.64 33.69 22.25
CA VAL A 43 -5.28 32.55 21.56
C VAL A 43 -4.54 32.23 20.28
N LEU A 44 -3.99 31.01 20.15
CA LEU A 44 -3.40 30.51 18.92
C LEU A 44 -4.45 29.76 18.09
N LEU A 45 -4.72 30.27 16.89
CA LEU A 45 -5.65 29.67 15.93
C LEU A 45 -4.91 29.17 14.68
N THR A 46 -4.99 27.87 14.44
CA THR A 46 -4.58 27.26 13.17
C THR A 46 -5.79 27.05 12.26
N GLY A 47 -5.65 27.33 10.96
CA GLY A 47 -6.76 27.22 10.03
C GLY A 47 -7.74 28.40 10.04
N GLY A 48 -7.42 29.49 10.75
CA GLY A 48 -8.25 30.71 10.88
C GLY A 48 -8.65 31.43 9.59
N SER A 49 -8.14 30.98 8.43
CA SER A 49 -8.47 31.47 7.08
C SER A 49 -9.24 30.45 6.22
N GLY A 50 -9.80 29.41 6.83
CA GLY A 50 -10.89 28.61 6.28
C GLY A 50 -12.26 29.08 6.82
N PHE A 51 -13.35 28.51 6.30
CA PHE A 51 -14.73 28.88 6.59
C PHE A 51 -15.05 29.00 8.10
N ILE A 52 -14.95 27.89 8.84
CA ILE A 52 -15.08 27.86 10.32
C ILE A 52 -14.06 28.79 11.01
N GLY A 53 -12.84 28.86 10.48
CA GLY A 53 -11.77 29.69 11.03
C GLY A 53 -12.11 31.18 11.02
N LYS A 54 -12.66 31.69 9.91
CA LYS A 54 -13.10 33.08 9.76
C LYS A 54 -14.15 33.46 10.82
N LEU A 55 -15.16 32.61 10.99
CA LEU A 55 -16.24 32.80 11.96
C LEU A 55 -15.74 32.75 13.41
N LEU A 56 -14.81 31.84 13.72
CA LEU A 56 -14.16 31.78 15.03
C LEU A 56 -13.34 33.04 15.34
N VAL A 57 -12.61 33.59 14.36
CA VAL A 57 -11.91 34.88 14.51
C VAL A 57 -12.89 36.01 14.81
N GLU A 58 -14.00 36.10 14.07
CA GLU A 58 -15.01 37.16 14.27
C GLU A 58 -15.65 37.05 15.66
N LYS A 59 -16.18 35.86 15.98
CA LYS A 59 -16.93 35.61 17.21
C LYS A 59 -16.07 35.89 18.45
N LEU A 60 -14.81 35.44 18.46
CA LEU A 60 -13.88 35.71 19.56
C LEU A 60 -13.61 37.21 19.70
N LEU A 61 -13.24 37.91 18.61
CA LEU A 61 -12.88 39.33 18.68
C LEU A 61 -14.07 40.23 19.06
N ARG A 62 -15.30 39.85 18.69
CA ARG A 62 -16.53 40.56 19.05
C ARG A 62 -17.01 40.26 20.47
N THR A 63 -17.04 38.98 20.86
CA THR A 63 -17.74 38.51 22.08
C THR A 63 -16.79 38.36 23.28
N CYS A 64 -15.51 38.11 23.03
CA CYS A 64 -14.44 38.00 24.02
C CYS A 64 -13.45 39.16 23.83
N SER A 65 -13.99 40.39 23.69
CA SER A 65 -13.22 41.59 23.37
C SER A 65 -12.17 41.97 24.42
N SER A 66 -12.25 41.42 25.64
CA SER A 66 -11.26 41.54 26.72
C SER A 66 -10.06 40.56 26.63
N MET A 67 -9.98 39.71 25.60
CA MET A 67 -8.80 38.86 25.38
C MET A 67 -7.52 39.68 25.13
N GLY A 68 -6.35 39.04 25.26
CA GLY A 68 -5.04 39.62 24.91
C GLY A 68 -4.85 39.77 23.40
N LYS A 69 -4.14 38.81 22.78
CA LYS A 69 -3.85 38.76 21.33
C LYS A 69 -4.31 37.44 20.70
N LEU A 70 -4.77 37.50 19.46
CA LEU A 70 -5.07 36.32 18.64
C LEU A 70 -3.92 36.05 17.66
N TYR A 71 -3.16 34.99 17.92
CA TYR A 71 -2.07 34.50 17.06
C TYR A 71 -2.65 33.63 15.94
N MET A 72 -2.47 34.05 14.69
CA MET A 72 -3.11 33.42 13.55
C MET A 72 -2.08 32.75 12.64
N LEU A 73 -2.04 31.40 12.65
CA LEU A 73 -1.08 30.65 11.85
C LEU A 73 -1.47 30.65 10.36
N LEU A 74 -0.61 31.20 9.50
CA LEU A 74 -0.87 31.44 8.09
C LEU A 74 0.29 31.02 7.18
N ARG A 75 -0.04 30.26 6.13
CA ARG A 75 0.85 29.94 5.01
C ARG A 75 0.55 30.75 3.75
N ALA A 76 1.55 30.89 2.90
CA ALA A 76 1.36 31.31 1.51
C ALA A 76 0.42 30.34 0.78
N LYS A 77 -0.42 30.84 -0.14
CA LYS A 77 -1.40 30.00 -0.87
C LYS A 77 -1.87 30.68 -2.15
N LYS A 78 -1.97 29.94 -3.26
CA LYS A 78 -2.36 30.46 -4.59
C LYS A 78 -1.55 31.70 -5.03
N GLY A 79 -0.23 31.71 -4.80
CA GLY A 79 0.63 32.84 -5.14
C GLY A 79 0.53 34.06 -4.23
N LYS A 80 -0.28 34.02 -3.16
CA LYS A 80 -0.42 35.12 -2.18
C LYS A 80 0.36 34.84 -0.90
N THR A 81 1.02 35.86 -0.35
CA THR A 81 1.77 35.81 0.92
C THR A 81 0.83 35.73 2.13
N PRO A 82 1.30 35.31 3.33
CA PRO A 82 0.51 35.36 4.55
C PRO A 82 -0.10 36.74 4.83
N ALA A 83 0.69 37.82 4.69
CA ALA A 83 0.23 39.20 4.87
C ALA A 83 -0.87 39.63 3.88
N GLN A 84 -0.75 39.29 2.58
CA GLN A 84 -1.80 39.57 1.60
C GLN A 84 -3.10 38.83 1.94
N ARG A 85 -2.99 37.54 2.28
CA ARG A 85 -4.15 36.70 2.66
C ARG A 85 -4.83 37.18 3.94
N PHE A 86 -4.08 37.76 4.86
CA PHE A 86 -4.59 38.35 6.09
C PHE A 86 -5.40 39.62 5.83
N LYS A 87 -4.87 40.56 5.03
CA LYS A 87 -5.60 41.77 4.64
C LYS A 87 -6.91 41.44 3.93
N GLU A 88 -6.84 40.60 2.90
CA GLU A 88 -8.01 40.17 2.11
C GLU A 88 -9.07 39.43 2.95
N GLN A 89 -8.67 38.76 4.04
CA GLN A 89 -9.62 38.11 4.93
C GLN A 89 -10.49 39.14 5.66
N PHE A 90 -9.89 40.23 6.16
CA PHE A 90 -10.65 41.26 6.85
C PHE A 90 -11.40 42.22 5.92
N GLU A 91 -11.16 42.17 4.61
CA GLU A 91 -12.00 42.85 3.60
C GLU A 91 -13.34 42.11 3.35
N ASP A 92 -13.57 40.93 3.94
CA ASP A 92 -14.83 40.18 3.84
C ASP A 92 -15.98 40.87 4.61
N PRO A 93 -17.21 40.94 4.04
CA PRO A 93 -18.40 41.46 4.74
C PRO A 93 -18.76 40.74 6.04
N LEU A 94 -18.24 39.53 6.27
CA LEU A 94 -18.34 38.84 7.58
C LEU A 94 -17.96 39.76 8.75
N TYR A 95 -16.92 40.56 8.56
CA TYR A 95 -16.34 41.40 9.60
C TYR A 95 -16.97 42.81 9.67
N ASP A 96 -18.05 43.09 8.92
CA ASP A 96 -18.75 44.39 9.00
C ASP A 96 -19.39 44.62 10.37
N ARG A 97 -19.85 43.55 11.03
CA ARG A 97 -20.33 43.64 12.42
C ARG A 97 -19.19 44.00 13.37
N LEU A 98 -18.10 43.25 13.31
CA LEU A 98 -16.90 43.47 14.13
C LEU A 98 -16.30 44.87 13.91
N ARG A 99 -16.26 45.38 12.67
CA ARG A 99 -15.85 46.77 12.36
C ARG A 99 -16.67 47.83 13.09
N ARG A 100 -17.98 47.61 13.22
CA ARG A 100 -18.93 48.55 13.86
C ARG A 100 -18.85 48.45 15.38
N GLU A 101 -18.78 47.24 15.93
CA GLU A 101 -18.80 47.00 17.38
C GLU A 101 -17.42 47.12 18.06
N GLN A 102 -16.32 46.85 17.35
CA GLN A 102 -14.95 46.84 17.88
C GLN A 102 -13.94 47.41 16.84
N PRO A 103 -13.96 48.72 16.52
CA PRO A 103 -13.16 49.28 15.42
C PRO A 103 -11.66 48.93 15.42
N ASN A 104 -11.05 48.83 16.62
CA ASN A 104 -9.62 48.55 16.80
C ASN A 104 -9.31 47.04 16.91
N PHE A 105 -10.20 46.14 16.47
CA PHE A 105 -9.99 44.68 16.58
C PHE A 105 -8.68 44.21 15.92
N ALA A 106 -8.25 44.90 14.85
CA ALA A 106 -7.07 44.53 14.07
C ALA A 106 -5.79 44.52 14.91
N ASP A 107 -5.66 45.45 15.86
CA ASP A 107 -4.50 45.55 16.77
C ASP A 107 -4.36 44.32 17.68
N LYS A 108 -5.43 43.55 17.88
CA LYS A 108 -5.39 42.30 18.65
C LYS A 108 -4.90 41.10 17.84
N VAL A 109 -4.86 41.17 16.51
CA VAL A 109 -4.56 40.01 15.66
C VAL A 109 -3.11 40.07 15.16
N VAL A 110 -2.36 38.98 15.37
CA VAL A 110 -0.95 38.88 14.98
C VAL A 110 -0.76 37.68 14.05
N ILE A 111 -0.18 37.91 12.88
CA ILE A 111 0.18 36.87 11.92
C ILE A 111 1.36 36.07 12.46
N ILE A 112 1.27 34.74 12.41
CA ILE A 112 2.42 33.84 12.54
C ILE A 112 2.57 33.08 11.23
N GLU A 113 3.72 33.14 10.59
CA GLU A 113 3.97 32.37 9.37
C GLU A 113 4.25 30.90 9.70
N GLY A 114 3.59 29.98 8.99
CA GLY A 114 3.79 28.54 9.16
C GLY A 114 2.74 27.66 8.44
N ASP A 115 3.05 26.38 8.30
CA ASP A 115 2.22 25.36 7.63
C ASP A 115 2.19 24.06 8.44
N THR A 116 1.00 23.62 8.85
CA THR A 116 0.85 22.38 9.63
C THR A 116 1.15 21.10 8.83
N GLY A 117 1.33 21.20 7.51
CA GLY A 117 1.82 20.08 6.69
C GLY A 117 3.35 19.91 6.68
N GLU A 118 4.10 20.90 7.18
CA GLU A 118 5.57 20.94 7.15
C GLU A 118 6.22 20.45 8.44
N LYS A 119 7.51 20.11 8.35
CA LYS A 119 8.35 19.81 9.54
C LYS A 119 8.36 21.04 10.46
N ASN A 120 8.28 20.79 11.78
CA ASN A 120 8.19 21.83 12.82
C ASN A 120 7.08 22.88 12.57
N LEU A 121 5.98 22.50 11.91
CA LEU A 121 4.85 23.38 11.56
C LEU A 121 5.24 24.56 10.65
N GLY A 122 6.40 24.51 9.99
CA GLY A 122 6.95 25.62 9.22
C GLY A 122 7.34 26.85 10.06
N LEU A 123 7.43 26.73 11.39
CA LEU A 123 7.77 27.83 12.30
C LEU A 123 9.28 28.11 12.31
N SER A 124 9.66 29.38 12.38
CA SER A 124 11.01 29.77 12.82
C SER A 124 11.19 29.51 14.32
N SER A 125 12.43 29.37 14.79
CA SER A 125 12.75 29.25 16.22
C SER A 125 12.17 30.40 17.03
N THR A 126 12.35 31.64 16.58
CA THR A 126 11.81 32.84 17.23
C THR A 126 10.28 32.83 17.33
N ALA A 127 9.59 32.43 16.26
CA ALA A 127 8.11 32.33 16.26
C ALA A 127 7.62 31.21 17.18
N ARG A 128 8.32 30.08 17.21
CA ARG A 128 8.06 28.94 18.10
C ARG A 128 8.19 29.33 19.57
N ASP A 129 9.32 29.93 19.94
CA ASP A 129 9.60 30.44 21.29
C ASP A 129 8.58 31.49 21.75
N PHE A 130 8.20 32.39 20.84
CA PHE A 130 7.17 33.38 21.10
C PHE A 130 5.81 32.73 21.40
N LEU A 131 5.39 31.75 20.60
CA LEU A 131 4.14 31.01 20.84
C LEU A 131 4.18 30.22 22.16
N VAL A 132 5.28 29.51 22.45
CA VAL A 132 5.49 28.73 23.67
C VAL A 132 5.37 29.60 24.93
N LYS A 133 5.94 30.82 24.91
CA LYS A 133 5.94 31.72 26.07
C LYS A 133 4.60 32.44 26.30
N ASN A 134 3.86 32.76 25.22
CA ASN A 134 2.72 33.68 25.31
C ASN A 134 1.34 33.06 25.09
N THR A 135 1.23 31.85 24.53
CA THR A 135 -0.08 31.23 24.21
C THR A 135 -0.75 30.63 25.45
N HIS A 136 -2.06 30.87 25.57
CA HIS A 136 -2.90 30.35 26.66
C HIS A 136 -3.98 29.38 26.16
N ILE A 137 -4.50 29.56 24.95
CA ILE A 137 -5.55 28.71 24.37
C ILE A 137 -5.17 28.36 22.93
N VAL A 138 -5.35 27.10 22.52
CA VAL A 138 -5.07 26.63 21.16
C VAL A 138 -6.32 26.08 20.50
N PHE A 139 -6.70 26.66 19.36
CA PHE A 139 -7.74 26.13 18.46
C PHE A 139 -7.08 25.47 17.25
N HIS A 140 -7.14 24.15 17.19
CA HIS A 140 -6.56 23.36 16.11
C HIS A 140 -7.61 22.95 15.06
N GLY A 141 -7.94 23.91 14.18
CA GLY A 141 -8.86 23.74 13.04
C GLY A 141 -8.19 23.59 11.67
N ALA A 142 -6.85 23.56 11.60
CA ALA A 142 -6.14 23.34 10.34
C ALA A 142 -6.30 21.89 9.85
N ALA A 143 -6.92 21.72 8.69
CA ALA A 143 -7.03 20.44 8.00
C ALA A 143 -7.03 20.63 6.46
N THR A 144 -6.73 19.57 5.72
CA THR A 144 -7.29 19.41 4.37
C THR A 144 -8.61 18.66 4.47
N VAL A 145 -9.65 19.19 3.82
CA VAL A 145 -11.05 18.70 3.88
C VAL A 145 -11.52 18.12 2.53
N ARG A 146 -10.58 17.82 1.64
CA ARG A 146 -10.83 17.26 0.30
C ARG A 146 -10.82 15.74 0.37
N PHE A 147 -11.89 15.12 -0.10
CA PHE A 147 -12.03 13.66 -0.13
C PHE A 147 -11.17 13.00 -1.22
N ASP A 148 -10.63 13.78 -2.16
CA ASP A 148 -9.79 13.34 -3.29
C ASP A 148 -8.32 13.82 -3.18
N GLU A 149 -7.85 14.14 -1.97
CA GLU A 149 -6.47 14.55 -1.69
C GLU A 149 -5.56 13.32 -1.43
N SER A 150 -4.29 13.40 -1.84
CA SER A 150 -3.35 12.28 -1.75
C SER A 150 -3.02 11.87 -0.31
N LEU A 151 -2.71 10.57 -0.12
CA LEU A 151 -2.48 9.96 1.19
C LEU A 151 -1.37 10.65 2.00
N ARG A 152 -0.19 10.92 1.39
CA ARG A 152 0.89 11.71 2.01
C ARG A 152 0.36 13.04 2.57
N LYS A 153 -0.44 13.74 1.77
CA LYS A 153 -0.87 15.11 2.08
C LYS A 153 -1.97 15.17 3.15
N VAL A 154 -2.86 14.17 3.21
CA VAL A 154 -3.80 14.06 4.34
C VAL A 154 -3.07 13.65 5.62
N VAL A 155 -2.10 12.72 5.57
CA VAL A 155 -1.32 12.30 6.75
C VAL A 155 -0.45 13.46 7.27
N ASN A 156 0.28 14.15 6.39
CA ASN A 156 1.11 15.30 6.77
C ASN A 156 0.29 16.38 7.50
N ILE A 157 -0.87 16.77 6.96
CA ILE A 157 -1.66 17.90 7.49
C ILE A 157 -2.55 17.46 8.67
N ASN A 158 -3.29 16.35 8.54
CA ASN A 158 -4.35 15.96 9.47
C ASN A 158 -3.89 14.96 10.55
N VAL A 159 -2.68 14.40 10.44
CA VAL A 159 -2.10 13.46 11.43
C VAL A 159 -0.80 14.02 12.00
N ARG A 160 0.25 14.24 11.17
CA ARG A 160 1.53 14.80 11.63
C ARG A 160 1.36 16.24 12.15
N GLY A 161 0.56 17.06 11.48
CA GLY A 161 0.22 18.42 11.92
C GLY A 161 -0.41 18.45 13.32
N VAL A 162 -1.35 17.52 13.61
CA VAL A 162 -1.96 17.37 14.95
C VAL A 162 -0.90 16.98 15.98
N LYS A 163 -0.03 16.02 15.66
CA LYS A 163 1.04 15.55 16.56
C LYS A 163 2.01 16.70 16.90
N LEU A 164 2.45 17.45 15.89
CA LEU A 164 3.36 18.58 16.09
C LEU A 164 2.69 19.73 16.86
N MET A 165 1.40 20.00 16.66
CA MET A 165 0.65 20.99 17.45
C MET A 165 0.52 20.60 18.92
N LEU A 166 0.27 19.32 19.23
CA LEU A 166 0.20 18.83 20.61
C LEU A 166 1.57 18.81 21.29
N LEU A 167 2.64 18.48 20.56
CA LEU A 167 4.01 18.58 21.07
C LEU A 167 4.40 20.03 21.36
N LEU A 168 4.03 20.98 20.50
CA LEU A 168 4.22 22.41 20.76
C LEU A 168 3.41 22.88 21.99
N ALA A 169 2.18 22.38 22.15
CA ALA A 169 1.32 22.69 23.29
C ALA A 169 1.87 22.15 24.62
N LYS A 170 2.66 21.05 24.61
CA LYS A 170 3.35 20.51 25.80
C LYS A 170 4.46 21.39 26.37
N GLU A 171 4.88 22.41 25.64
CA GLU A 171 5.86 23.38 26.12
C GLU A 171 5.19 24.69 26.62
N MET A 172 3.91 24.90 26.30
CA MET A 172 3.13 26.09 26.70
C MET A 172 2.75 26.01 28.19
N LYS A 173 3.60 26.57 29.06
CA LYS A 173 3.43 26.54 30.53
C LYS A 173 2.12 27.17 31.06
N ASN A 174 1.48 28.02 30.27
CA ASN A 174 0.25 28.75 30.63
C ASN A 174 -0.99 28.26 29.84
N LEU A 175 -0.92 27.05 29.25
CA LEU A 175 -2.00 26.49 28.44
C LEU A 175 -3.22 26.14 29.30
N LYS A 176 -4.30 26.90 29.13
CA LYS A 176 -5.63 26.65 29.72
C LYS A 176 -6.46 25.62 28.93
N ALA A 177 -6.32 25.58 27.60
CA ALA A 177 -7.13 24.69 26.75
C ALA A 177 -6.52 24.44 25.35
N PHE A 178 -6.68 23.21 24.85
CA PHE A 178 -6.45 22.80 23.46
C PHE A 178 -7.73 22.16 22.88
N VAL A 179 -8.28 22.74 21.81
CA VAL A 179 -9.48 22.20 21.14
C VAL A 179 -9.11 21.72 19.74
N HIS A 180 -9.25 20.41 19.48
CA HIS A 180 -9.12 19.87 18.13
C HIS A 180 -10.47 19.84 17.41
N VAL A 181 -10.56 20.41 16.21
CA VAL A 181 -11.77 20.30 15.38
C VAL A 181 -11.61 19.11 14.44
N SER A 182 -12.33 18.02 14.74
CA SER A 182 -12.45 16.81 13.91
C SER A 182 -13.69 16.91 12.99
N THR A 183 -14.48 15.85 12.84
CA THR A 183 -15.80 15.83 12.21
C THR A 183 -16.60 14.62 12.72
N ALA A 184 -17.93 14.71 12.76
CA ALA A 184 -18.81 13.61 13.14
C ALA A 184 -18.60 12.35 12.28
N TYR A 185 -18.12 12.53 11.03
CA TYR A 185 -17.86 11.44 10.09
C TYR A 185 -16.48 10.80 10.22
N SER A 186 -15.69 11.08 11.27
CA SER A 186 -14.38 10.44 11.45
C SER A 186 -14.49 8.91 11.49
N HIS A 187 -15.53 8.37 12.12
CA HIS A 187 -15.83 6.93 12.19
C HIS A 187 -17.08 6.53 11.39
N CYS A 188 -17.30 7.16 10.23
CA CYS A 188 -18.46 6.90 9.35
C CYS A 188 -18.51 5.51 8.68
N ASN A 189 -17.49 4.68 8.93
CA ASN A 189 -17.50 3.25 8.63
C ASN A 189 -18.33 2.43 9.65
N LEU A 190 -18.69 3.01 10.80
CA LEU A 190 -19.67 2.49 11.75
C LEU A 190 -21.05 3.14 11.50
N ASP A 191 -22.14 2.49 11.89
CA ASP A 191 -23.50 3.03 11.74
C ASP A 191 -24.01 3.78 12.99
N TYR A 192 -23.38 3.58 14.16
CA TYR A 192 -23.63 4.32 15.41
C TYR A 192 -22.33 4.97 15.90
N ILE A 193 -22.36 6.29 16.12
CA ILE A 193 -21.19 7.11 16.44
C ILE A 193 -21.43 7.88 17.75
N GLU A 194 -20.65 7.52 18.76
CA GLU A 194 -20.72 8.00 20.13
C GLU A 194 -19.58 8.97 20.42
N GLU A 195 -19.69 9.75 21.51
CA GLU A 195 -18.67 10.69 21.97
C GLU A 195 -17.51 10.00 22.73
N LYS A 196 -17.00 8.92 22.14
CA LYS A 196 -15.85 8.16 22.63
C LYS A 196 -14.81 7.95 21.55
N TYR A 197 -13.63 7.52 21.97
CA TYR A 197 -12.60 7.01 21.08
C TYR A 197 -12.92 5.57 20.65
N TYR A 198 -12.61 5.27 19.39
CA TYR A 198 -12.80 3.96 18.79
C TYR A 198 -11.46 3.22 18.63
N LYS A 199 -11.49 1.96 18.17
CA LYS A 199 -10.28 1.24 17.79
C LYS A 199 -9.54 2.01 16.70
N PRO A 200 -8.21 2.21 16.79
CA PRO A 200 -7.47 2.99 15.81
C PRO A 200 -7.60 2.46 14.39
N ALA A 201 -7.81 3.37 13.43
CA ALA A 201 -7.85 3.05 12.00
C ALA A 201 -6.48 2.56 11.48
N MET A 202 -5.42 3.24 11.93
CA MET A 202 -4.02 2.89 11.79
C MET A 202 -3.28 3.55 12.95
N ASP A 203 -2.18 2.95 13.42
CA ASP A 203 -1.31 3.64 14.37
C ASP A 203 -0.74 4.94 13.73
N PRO A 204 -0.82 6.11 14.40
CA PRO A 204 -0.43 7.37 13.77
C PRO A 204 1.04 7.47 13.36
N ASP A 205 1.95 6.83 14.09
CA ASP A 205 3.38 6.88 13.79
C ASP A 205 3.77 5.87 12.71
N LYS A 206 3.07 4.73 12.64
CA LYS A 206 3.07 3.84 11.48
C LYS A 206 2.59 4.56 10.21
N ALA A 207 1.49 5.33 10.29
CA ALA A 207 0.96 6.11 9.16
C ALA A 207 1.96 7.19 8.69
N ILE A 208 2.61 7.88 9.64
CA ILE A 208 3.66 8.88 9.39
C ILE A 208 4.89 8.24 8.72
N SER A 209 5.40 7.13 9.26
CA SER A 209 6.58 6.44 8.72
C SER A 209 6.31 5.85 7.32
N MET A 210 5.12 5.27 7.10
CA MET A 210 4.71 4.73 5.81
C MET A 210 4.76 5.81 4.70
N VAL A 211 4.27 7.02 4.96
CA VAL A 211 4.32 8.09 3.95
C VAL A 211 5.73 8.65 3.76
N ASP A 212 6.58 8.66 4.80
CA ASP A 212 7.98 9.12 4.67
C ASP A 212 8.89 8.11 3.95
N MET A 213 8.56 6.81 3.98
CA MET A 213 9.36 5.75 3.32
C MET A 213 8.98 5.49 1.84
N LEU A 214 7.79 5.89 1.40
CA LEU A 214 7.22 5.52 0.10
C LEU A 214 7.01 6.72 -0.82
N ASP A 215 7.14 6.51 -2.14
CA ASP A 215 6.82 7.53 -3.14
C ASP A 215 5.31 7.69 -3.38
N ASP A 216 4.91 8.78 -4.04
CA ASP A 216 3.49 9.12 -4.23
C ASP A 216 2.73 8.16 -5.17
N GLU A 217 3.41 7.52 -6.12
CA GLU A 217 2.78 6.52 -7.00
C GLU A 217 2.54 5.20 -6.23
N VAL A 218 3.49 4.78 -5.37
CA VAL A 218 3.27 3.65 -4.45
C VAL A 218 2.10 3.95 -3.52
N LEU A 219 2.10 5.13 -2.87
CA LEU A 219 1.03 5.53 -1.97
C LEU A 219 -0.33 5.61 -2.69
N GLN A 220 -0.38 6.05 -3.94
CA GLN A 220 -1.60 6.06 -4.75
C GLN A 220 -2.15 4.64 -4.97
N HIS A 221 -1.31 3.67 -5.32
CA HIS A 221 -1.73 2.27 -5.48
C HIS A 221 -2.17 1.62 -4.17
N MET A 222 -1.52 1.94 -3.04
CA MET A 222 -1.91 1.42 -1.72
C MET A 222 -3.15 2.10 -1.12
N THR A 223 -3.47 3.34 -1.51
CA THR A 223 -4.49 4.17 -0.84
C THR A 223 -5.81 3.44 -0.57
N PRO A 224 -6.41 2.68 -1.50
CA PRO A 224 -7.66 1.97 -1.25
C PRO A 224 -7.58 0.90 -0.15
N ARG A 225 -6.44 0.23 0.01
CA ARG A 225 -6.22 -0.74 1.11
C ARG A 225 -5.94 -0.03 2.44
N VAL A 226 -5.10 1.01 2.42
CA VAL A 226 -4.76 1.78 3.64
C VAL A 226 -5.98 2.42 4.28
N ILE A 227 -6.89 2.99 3.49
CA ILE A 227 -8.14 3.58 4.05
C ILE A 227 -9.20 2.52 4.37
N GLY A 228 -9.06 1.27 3.89
CA GLY A 228 -9.91 0.13 4.24
C GLY A 228 -11.41 0.41 4.10
N SER A 229 -12.10 0.46 5.25
CA SER A 229 -13.55 0.68 5.31
C SER A 229 -13.99 2.16 5.24
N TRP A 230 -13.04 3.11 5.30
CA TRP A 230 -13.34 4.53 5.23
C TRP A 230 -13.59 4.98 3.78
N PRO A 231 -14.62 5.81 3.51
CA PRO A 231 -15.05 6.16 2.15
C PRO A 231 -14.08 7.07 1.38
N ASN A 232 -13.11 7.69 2.08
CA ASN A 232 -12.14 8.61 1.48
C ASN A 232 -10.97 8.88 2.44
N THR A 233 -9.91 9.46 1.89
CA THR A 233 -8.68 9.83 2.63
C THR A 233 -8.92 10.86 3.73
N TYR A 234 -9.90 11.74 3.59
CA TYR A 234 -10.25 12.73 4.61
C TYR A 234 -10.80 12.08 5.89
N ALA A 235 -11.85 11.26 5.79
CA ALA A 235 -12.47 10.60 6.94
C ALA A 235 -11.47 9.71 7.69
N PHE A 236 -10.71 8.88 6.93
CA PHE A 236 -9.60 8.09 7.48
C PHE A 236 -8.58 8.96 8.24
N SER A 237 -8.11 10.05 7.62
CA SER A 237 -7.13 10.94 8.27
C SER A 237 -7.65 11.65 9.52
N LYS A 238 -8.98 11.83 9.63
CA LYS A 238 -9.61 12.36 10.85
C LYS A 238 -9.73 11.31 11.94
N ALA A 239 -10.05 10.05 11.64
CA ALA A 239 -9.95 8.97 12.63
C ALA A 239 -8.54 8.87 13.23
N VAL A 240 -7.51 8.78 12.39
CA VAL A 240 -6.10 8.71 12.85
C VAL A 240 -5.69 10.01 13.57
N GLY A 241 -6.20 11.17 13.16
CA GLY A 241 -5.99 12.45 13.86
C GLY A 241 -6.58 12.50 15.27
N GLU A 242 -7.71 11.84 15.52
CA GLU A 242 -8.27 11.70 16.88
C GLU A 242 -7.39 10.79 17.75
N ASP A 243 -6.84 9.71 17.20
CA ASP A 243 -5.88 8.86 17.92
C ASP A 243 -4.58 9.59 18.26
N VAL A 244 -4.13 10.51 17.41
CA VAL A 244 -3.03 11.42 17.75
C VAL A 244 -3.38 12.24 18.99
N VAL A 245 -4.61 12.79 19.09
CA VAL A 245 -5.05 13.49 20.31
C VAL A 245 -5.00 12.54 21.51
N ARG A 246 -5.65 11.37 21.42
CA ARG A 246 -5.70 10.35 22.51
C ARG A 246 -4.32 9.95 23.05
N LEU A 247 -3.33 9.84 22.18
CA LEU A 247 -1.96 9.45 22.54
C LEU A 247 -1.11 10.63 23.03
N TYR A 248 -1.12 11.75 22.29
CA TYR A 248 -0.17 12.85 22.49
C TYR A 248 -0.66 13.94 23.44
N SER A 249 -1.97 14.08 23.71
CA SER A 249 -2.50 15.11 24.61
C SER A 249 -2.43 14.77 26.10
N ARG A 250 -1.92 13.58 26.48
CA ARG A 250 -1.77 13.18 27.90
C ARG A 250 -1.06 14.27 28.72
N GLY A 251 -1.71 14.78 29.76
CA GLY A 251 -1.20 15.89 30.58
C GLY A 251 -1.49 17.29 30.06
N LEU A 252 -2.39 17.46 29.08
CA LEU A 252 -2.87 18.76 28.60
C LEU A 252 -4.40 18.89 28.78
N PRO A 253 -4.92 20.08 29.15
CA PRO A 253 -6.35 20.36 29.11
C PRO A 253 -6.83 20.35 27.64
N THR A 254 -7.40 19.23 27.19
CA THR A 254 -7.70 18.97 25.76
C THR A 254 -9.12 18.46 25.53
N CYS A 255 -9.73 18.78 24.38
CA CYS A 255 -10.93 18.10 23.87
C CYS A 255 -10.95 17.98 22.34
N ILE A 256 -11.92 17.22 21.82
CA ILE A 256 -12.25 17.13 20.39
C ILE A 256 -13.67 17.62 20.17
N VAL A 257 -13.87 18.51 19.19
CA VAL A 257 -15.20 18.85 18.67
C VAL A 257 -15.38 18.24 17.28
N ARG A 258 -16.46 17.48 17.09
CA ARG A 258 -16.82 16.73 15.88
C ARG A 258 -18.09 17.35 15.24
N PRO A 259 -17.97 18.38 14.39
CA PRO A 259 -19.12 18.91 13.64
C PRO A 259 -19.54 17.99 12.48
N SER A 260 -20.85 17.99 12.16
CA SER A 260 -21.40 17.38 10.94
C SER A 260 -21.23 18.27 9.70
N ILE A 261 -22.13 18.21 8.70
CA ILE A 261 -22.02 19.01 7.47
C ILE A 261 -22.34 20.48 7.81
N VAL A 262 -21.30 21.28 7.97
CA VAL A 262 -21.43 22.70 8.28
C VAL A 262 -21.95 23.48 7.06
N LEU A 263 -23.14 24.07 7.22
CA LEU A 263 -23.78 24.97 6.24
C LEU A 263 -23.51 26.45 6.61
N SER A 264 -24.34 27.39 6.17
CA SER A 264 -24.22 28.81 6.56
C SER A 264 -24.51 29.04 8.05
N THR A 265 -24.22 30.24 8.53
CA THR A 265 -24.70 30.76 9.83
C THR A 265 -26.23 30.83 9.88
N MET A 266 -26.80 30.66 11.07
CA MET A 266 -28.22 30.87 11.36
C MET A 266 -28.49 32.34 11.68
N LYS A 267 -27.82 32.89 12.70
CA LYS A 267 -28.05 34.24 13.24
C LYS A 267 -26.81 35.14 13.12
N GLU A 268 -25.63 34.65 13.51
CA GLU A 268 -24.47 35.53 13.78
C GLU A 268 -23.20 35.18 13.00
N PRO A 269 -22.29 36.16 12.76
CA PRO A 269 -22.50 37.61 12.92
C PRO A 269 -23.48 38.20 11.89
N VAL A 270 -23.74 37.48 10.80
CA VAL A 270 -24.70 37.83 9.74
C VAL A 270 -25.44 36.56 9.33
N ALA A 271 -26.77 36.59 9.28
CA ALA A 271 -27.59 35.43 8.94
C ALA A 271 -27.38 34.97 7.48
N GLY A 272 -27.26 33.65 7.27
CA GLY A 272 -27.05 33.06 5.95
C GLY A 272 -25.65 33.23 5.34
N TRP A 273 -24.67 33.79 6.07
CA TRP A 273 -23.32 33.97 5.53
C TRP A 273 -22.62 32.63 5.25
N SER A 274 -22.01 32.53 4.07
CA SER A 274 -21.11 31.44 3.68
C SER A 274 -20.17 31.85 2.54
N ASP A 275 -18.90 31.45 2.64
CA ASP A 275 -17.95 31.41 1.52
C ASP A 275 -17.64 29.97 1.05
N ASN A 276 -18.33 28.97 1.62
CA ASN A 276 -18.09 27.55 1.41
C ASN A 276 -19.01 26.96 0.33
N LEU A 277 -18.42 26.55 -0.80
CA LEU A 277 -19.10 25.87 -1.92
C LEU A 277 -18.93 24.33 -1.90
N TYR A 278 -18.33 23.77 -0.86
CA TYR A 278 -18.15 22.31 -0.71
C TYR A 278 -19.32 21.67 0.05
N GLY A 279 -19.49 20.35 -0.10
CA GLY A 279 -20.54 19.59 0.56
C GLY A 279 -21.95 20.04 0.13
N ALA A 280 -22.92 19.92 1.04
CA ALA A 280 -24.33 20.17 0.73
C ALA A 280 -24.62 21.59 0.22
N THR A 281 -23.88 22.62 0.65
CA THR A 281 -24.00 23.98 0.08
C THR A 281 -23.73 24.00 -1.43
N GLY A 282 -22.81 23.17 -1.94
CA GLY A 282 -22.57 23.01 -3.37
C GLY A 282 -23.72 22.34 -4.11
N VAL A 283 -24.46 21.44 -3.45
CA VAL A 283 -25.71 20.86 -3.96
C VAL A 283 -26.80 21.93 -4.02
N SER A 284 -27.00 22.70 -2.95
CA SER A 284 -27.95 23.82 -2.90
C SER A 284 -27.71 24.84 -4.00
N VAL A 285 -26.49 25.33 -4.17
CA VAL A 285 -26.15 26.29 -5.24
C VAL A 285 -26.43 25.69 -6.62
N GLY A 286 -26.04 24.43 -6.84
CA GLY A 286 -26.29 23.73 -8.11
C GLY A 286 -27.77 23.56 -8.43
N ALA A 287 -28.59 23.23 -7.44
CA ALA A 287 -30.04 23.04 -7.57
C ALA A 287 -30.77 24.37 -7.76
N TYR A 288 -30.39 25.41 -7.02
CA TYR A 288 -30.99 26.74 -7.03
C TYR A 288 -30.81 27.44 -8.39
N VAL A 289 -29.63 27.36 -9.01
CA VAL A 289 -29.44 27.83 -10.40
C VAL A 289 -29.91 26.82 -11.47
N CYS A 290 -30.54 25.71 -11.05
CA CYS A 290 -31.08 24.64 -11.90
C CYS A 290 -30.05 24.00 -12.85
N LEU A 291 -28.79 23.91 -12.40
CA LEU A 291 -27.67 23.30 -13.09
C LEU A 291 -27.46 21.84 -12.65
N LEU A 292 -27.48 21.56 -11.34
CA LEU A 292 -27.64 20.21 -10.84
C LEU A 292 -29.13 19.84 -10.91
N ARG A 293 -29.44 18.66 -11.46
CA ARG A 293 -30.80 18.23 -11.82
C ARG A 293 -31.15 16.79 -11.42
N VAL A 294 -30.15 16.01 -11.03
CA VAL A 294 -30.33 14.68 -10.44
C VAL A 294 -29.15 14.41 -9.49
N LEU A 295 -29.42 13.78 -8.35
CA LEU A 295 -28.43 13.39 -7.36
C LEU A 295 -28.67 11.95 -6.90
N HIS A 296 -27.59 11.17 -6.78
CA HIS A 296 -27.65 9.82 -6.21
C HIS A 296 -27.74 9.94 -4.68
N CYS A 297 -28.96 9.81 -4.16
CA CYS A 297 -29.31 10.14 -2.79
C CYS A 297 -30.60 9.44 -2.37
N GLU A 298 -30.70 9.03 -1.11
CA GLU A 298 -31.91 8.49 -0.50
C GLU A 298 -32.64 9.59 0.26
N ALA A 299 -33.76 10.04 -0.30
CA ALA A 299 -34.52 11.20 0.18
C ALA A 299 -34.95 11.09 1.65
N GLU A 300 -35.40 9.90 2.07
CA GLU A 300 -35.87 9.64 3.46
C GLU A 300 -34.76 9.60 4.51
N LYS A 301 -33.47 9.52 4.10
CA LYS A 301 -32.35 9.42 5.05
C LYS A 301 -32.01 10.78 5.65
N THR A 302 -31.56 10.79 6.90
CA THR A 302 -31.22 12.02 7.63
C THR A 302 -30.06 12.77 6.98
N ALA A 303 -30.34 14.00 6.57
CA ALA A 303 -29.40 15.03 6.11
C ALA A 303 -28.71 15.67 7.32
N GLU A 304 -27.72 14.98 7.89
CA GLU A 304 -27.03 15.40 9.11
C GLU A 304 -26.14 16.64 8.87
N MET A 305 -26.65 17.79 9.28
CA MET A 305 -26.17 19.14 8.96
C MET A 305 -26.23 20.06 10.18
N ILE A 306 -25.38 21.08 10.23
CA ILE A 306 -25.30 22.01 11.37
C ILE A 306 -25.03 23.46 10.91
N PRO A 307 -25.66 24.50 11.52
CA PRO A 307 -25.29 25.89 11.28
C PRO A 307 -23.86 26.20 11.74
N ALA A 308 -23.17 27.09 11.03
CA ALA A 308 -21.75 27.36 11.33
C ALA A 308 -21.52 28.07 12.67
N ASP A 309 -22.41 28.98 13.05
CA ASP A 309 -22.38 29.71 14.33
C ASP A 309 -22.60 28.79 15.53
N PHE A 310 -23.48 27.79 15.42
CA PHE A 310 -23.66 26.76 16.44
C PHE A 310 -22.36 25.96 16.68
N VAL A 311 -21.62 25.63 15.61
CA VAL A 311 -20.31 24.98 15.72
C VAL A 311 -19.28 25.90 16.38
N ILE A 312 -19.26 27.21 16.06
CA ILE A 312 -18.33 28.15 16.71
C ILE A 312 -18.62 28.28 18.19
N ASN A 313 -19.88 28.46 18.56
CA ASN A 313 -20.30 28.60 19.95
C ASN A 313 -19.98 27.34 20.76
N ASN A 314 -20.20 26.14 20.20
CA ASN A 314 -19.78 24.88 20.82
C ASN A 314 -18.24 24.78 20.97
N VAL A 315 -17.47 25.17 19.96
CA VAL A 315 -15.98 25.17 20.01
C VAL A 315 -15.44 26.12 21.09
N ILE A 316 -16.02 27.30 21.24
CA ILE A 316 -15.63 28.28 22.27
C ILE A 316 -15.96 27.74 23.67
N VAL A 317 -17.18 27.28 23.90
CA VAL A 317 -17.62 26.79 25.22
C VAL A 317 -16.90 25.48 25.61
N ALA A 318 -16.53 24.63 24.65
CA ALA A 318 -15.73 23.43 24.92
C ALA A 318 -14.33 23.75 25.49
N ALA A 319 -13.70 24.86 25.09
CA ALA A 319 -12.41 25.28 25.66
C ALA A 319 -12.53 25.67 27.14
N TRP A 320 -13.58 26.41 27.49
CA TRP A 320 -13.91 26.83 28.85
C TRP A 320 -14.15 25.64 29.78
N ASP A 321 -14.94 24.66 29.33
CA ASP A 321 -15.32 23.51 30.15
C ASP A 321 -14.14 22.60 30.45
N VAL A 322 -13.25 22.38 29.47
CA VAL A 322 -12.03 21.60 29.68
C VAL A 322 -11.14 22.23 30.77
N ASN A 323 -10.96 23.55 30.76
CA ASN A 323 -10.25 24.27 31.81
C ASN A 323 -10.95 24.13 33.18
N LYS A 324 -12.29 24.19 33.24
CA LYS A 324 -13.01 23.98 34.51
C LYS A 324 -12.88 22.55 35.06
N ASN A 325 -12.80 21.53 34.20
CA ASN A 325 -12.77 20.12 34.62
C ASN A 325 -11.36 19.51 34.72
N GLU A 326 -10.30 20.20 34.29
CA GLU A 326 -8.90 19.77 34.39
C GLU A 326 -8.56 19.20 35.79
N LYS A 327 -8.99 19.88 36.86
CA LYS A 327 -8.76 19.47 38.25
C LYS A 327 -9.45 18.14 38.66
N LYS A 328 -10.43 17.64 37.89
CA LYS A 328 -10.98 16.29 38.07
C LYS A 328 -10.20 15.25 37.29
N MET A 329 -9.67 15.60 36.11
CA MET A 329 -8.89 14.68 35.27
C MET A 329 -7.46 14.43 35.82
N ALA A 330 -7.01 15.25 36.78
CA ALA A 330 -5.68 15.18 37.38
C ALA A 330 -5.60 14.44 38.74
N ILE A 331 -6.71 13.93 39.28
CA ILE A 331 -6.76 13.36 40.65
C ILE A 331 -7.40 11.96 40.67
N GLU A 332 -6.65 10.95 40.20
CA GLU A 332 -6.78 9.57 40.67
C GLU A 332 -5.38 8.97 40.93
N PRO A 333 -5.09 8.40 42.11
CA PRO A 333 -3.77 7.83 42.41
C PRO A 333 -3.51 6.52 41.65
N VAL A 334 -2.34 6.39 41.04
CA VAL A 334 -1.93 5.18 40.29
C VAL A 334 -1.81 3.98 41.23
N GLY A 335 -2.79 3.06 41.19
CA GLY A 335 -2.96 2.00 42.20
C GLY A 335 -3.48 0.66 41.66
N ARG A 336 -2.67 -0.03 40.84
CA ARG A 336 -2.88 -1.37 40.24
C ARG A 336 -3.86 -1.45 39.06
N SER A 337 -3.48 -2.28 38.07
CA SER A 337 -4.26 -2.80 36.92
C SER A 337 -5.07 -1.80 36.09
N ASP A 338 -4.45 -1.29 35.01
CA ASP A 338 -5.01 -1.02 33.67
C ASP A 338 -6.36 -0.26 33.53
N LEU A 339 -6.79 0.49 34.54
CA LEU A 339 -8.04 1.26 34.50
C LEU A 339 -7.82 2.75 34.18
N GLU A 340 -8.49 3.15 33.10
CA GLU A 340 -8.93 4.49 32.68
C GLU A 340 -8.17 5.73 33.18
N VAL A 341 -7.02 6.02 32.55
CA VAL A 341 -6.57 7.43 32.43
C VAL A 341 -7.64 8.23 31.70
N SER A 342 -8.24 9.21 32.38
CA SER A 342 -9.34 10.04 31.88
C SER A 342 -9.02 10.63 30.49
N GLN A 343 -9.79 10.23 29.47
CA GLN A 343 -9.52 10.57 28.08
C GLN A 343 -10.11 11.95 27.73
N PRO A 344 -9.52 12.71 26.79
CA PRO A 344 -10.03 14.02 26.39
C PRO A 344 -11.51 13.94 25.95
N PRO A 345 -12.42 14.76 26.49
CA PRO A 345 -13.83 14.71 26.14
C PRO A 345 -14.05 15.03 24.65
N ILE A 346 -15.09 14.39 24.09
CA ILE A 346 -15.48 14.52 22.69
C ILE A 346 -16.88 15.13 22.63
N TYR A 347 -17.09 16.06 21.71
CA TYR A 347 -18.34 16.79 21.52
C TYR A 347 -18.86 16.59 20.08
N ASN A 348 -19.90 15.77 19.90
CA ASN A 348 -20.56 15.53 18.62
C ASN A 348 -21.55 16.68 18.34
N CYS A 349 -21.12 17.68 17.58
CA CYS A 349 -21.95 18.82 17.18
C CYS A 349 -22.77 18.44 15.94
N VAL A 350 -23.93 17.84 16.20
CA VAL A 350 -24.84 17.19 15.23
C VAL A 350 -26.29 17.64 15.46
N SER A 351 -27.15 17.57 14.44
CA SER A 351 -28.56 17.98 14.56
C SER A 351 -29.55 16.83 14.76
N SER A 352 -29.23 15.62 14.28
CA SER A 352 -30.14 14.46 14.32
C SER A 352 -30.60 14.05 15.73
N CYS A 353 -29.81 14.32 16.77
CA CYS A 353 -30.17 14.03 18.16
C CYS A 353 -31.28 14.95 18.73
N GLN A 354 -31.56 16.11 18.11
CA GLN A 354 -32.50 17.10 18.66
C GLN A 354 -33.54 17.62 17.66
N LYS A 355 -33.13 17.88 16.41
CA LYS A 355 -33.99 18.30 15.30
C LYS A 355 -33.48 17.72 13.97
N PRO A 356 -33.73 16.41 13.71
CA PRO A 356 -33.35 15.78 12.45
C PRO A 356 -34.03 16.46 11.26
N LEU A 357 -33.37 16.36 10.11
CA LEU A 357 -33.80 16.86 8.80
C LEU A 357 -33.55 15.73 7.79
N THR A 358 -34.47 15.42 6.87
CA THR A 358 -34.20 14.44 5.80
C THR A 358 -33.58 15.11 4.56
N TRP A 359 -32.99 14.33 3.66
CA TRP A 359 -32.56 14.86 2.35
C TRP A 359 -33.73 15.37 1.51
N ASN A 360 -34.93 14.83 1.70
CA ASN A 360 -36.16 15.36 1.12
C ASN A 360 -36.50 16.75 1.66
N ASP A 361 -36.56 16.90 2.99
CA ASP A 361 -36.85 18.17 3.67
C ASP A 361 -35.83 19.24 3.30
N PHE A 362 -34.54 18.87 3.31
CA PHE A 362 -33.45 19.74 2.88
C PHE A 362 -33.68 20.28 1.47
N MET A 363 -33.92 19.41 0.48
CA MET A 363 -34.12 19.85 -0.90
C MET A 363 -35.44 20.62 -1.08
N HIS A 364 -36.51 20.26 -0.36
CA HIS A 364 -37.79 20.96 -0.38
C HIS A 364 -37.68 22.38 0.19
N LEU A 365 -37.05 22.55 1.36
CA LEU A 365 -36.85 23.85 2.00
C LEU A 365 -35.90 24.75 1.19
N ASN A 366 -34.91 24.17 0.50
CA ASN A 366 -34.08 24.89 -0.49
C ASN A 366 -34.90 25.31 -1.73
N TYR A 367 -35.83 24.47 -2.20
CA TYR A 367 -36.67 24.75 -3.36
C TYR A 367 -37.67 25.89 -3.10
N ILE A 368 -38.48 25.80 -2.04
CA ILE A 368 -39.54 26.80 -1.77
C ILE A 368 -38.94 28.19 -1.53
N ASN A 369 -37.88 28.30 -0.73
CA ASN A 369 -37.17 29.56 -0.54
C ASN A 369 -36.44 30.02 -1.82
N GLY A 370 -36.05 29.08 -2.70
CA GLY A 370 -35.41 29.37 -3.98
C GLY A 370 -36.34 30.02 -5.01
N ILE A 371 -37.61 29.64 -5.06
CA ILE A 371 -38.60 30.20 -6.01
C ILE A 371 -39.16 31.56 -5.59
N ASP A 372 -39.04 31.95 -4.32
CA ASP A 372 -39.41 33.29 -3.83
C ASP A 372 -38.41 34.36 -4.30
N VAL A 373 -37.11 34.04 -4.22
CA VAL A 373 -35.98 34.93 -4.52
C VAL A 373 -35.10 34.41 -5.68
N PRO A 374 -35.65 34.06 -6.86
CA PRO A 374 -34.93 33.36 -7.93
C PRO A 374 -33.81 34.23 -8.53
N SER A 375 -32.65 33.62 -8.83
CA SER A 375 -31.49 34.34 -9.36
C SER A 375 -31.59 34.60 -10.86
N ARG A 376 -31.06 35.74 -11.32
CA ARG A 376 -30.87 35.98 -12.78
C ARG A 376 -29.88 34.99 -13.41
N LEU A 377 -29.09 34.28 -12.60
CA LEU A 377 -28.14 33.26 -13.05
C LEU A 377 -28.80 31.89 -13.32
N THR A 378 -30.04 31.65 -12.87
CA THR A 378 -30.75 30.38 -13.07
C THR A 378 -30.81 29.98 -14.55
N LEU A 379 -30.39 28.75 -14.86
CA LEU A 379 -30.12 28.29 -16.23
C LEU A 379 -31.27 27.51 -16.87
N TRP A 380 -32.18 26.96 -16.06
CA TRP A 380 -33.34 26.19 -16.52
C TRP A 380 -34.51 26.32 -15.55
N TYR A 381 -35.67 25.73 -15.87
CA TYR A 381 -36.72 25.46 -14.90
C TYR A 381 -36.22 24.46 -13.82
N HIS A 382 -36.78 24.53 -12.61
CA HIS A 382 -36.36 23.64 -11.52
C HIS A 382 -36.86 22.22 -11.73
N VAL A 383 -35.96 21.35 -12.14
CA VAL A 383 -36.13 19.89 -12.14
C VAL A 383 -34.97 19.32 -11.35
N PHE A 384 -35.25 18.82 -10.14
CA PHE A 384 -34.25 18.20 -9.28
C PHE A 384 -34.77 16.85 -8.78
N ILE A 385 -34.09 15.76 -9.15
CA ILE A 385 -34.50 14.41 -8.81
C ILE A 385 -33.51 13.80 -7.79
N LEU A 386 -34.00 13.50 -6.59
CA LEU A 386 -33.33 12.58 -5.67
C LEU A 386 -33.63 11.15 -6.12
N THR A 387 -32.61 10.28 -6.19
CA THR A 387 -32.83 8.86 -6.53
C THR A 387 -31.83 7.95 -5.85
N LYS A 388 -32.33 6.86 -5.26
CA LYS A 388 -31.50 5.81 -4.63
C LYS A 388 -30.86 4.85 -5.63
N TYR A 389 -31.44 4.72 -6.82
CA TYR A 389 -31.05 3.72 -7.81
C TYR A 389 -29.92 4.23 -8.71
N LYS A 390 -28.72 3.62 -8.62
CA LYS A 390 -27.54 4.07 -9.36
C LYS A 390 -27.73 4.04 -10.88
N TRP A 391 -28.42 3.02 -11.39
CA TRP A 391 -28.71 2.90 -12.82
C TRP A 391 -29.59 4.06 -13.31
N PHE A 392 -30.61 4.46 -12.53
CA PHE A 392 -31.50 5.57 -12.87
C PHE A 392 -30.78 6.92 -12.75
N TYR A 393 -29.90 7.10 -11.77
CA TYR A 393 -28.99 8.27 -11.70
C TYR A 393 -28.11 8.39 -12.96
N ASN A 394 -27.48 7.28 -13.40
CA ASN A 394 -26.67 7.27 -14.62
C ASN A 394 -27.50 7.54 -15.89
N PHE A 395 -28.70 6.97 -15.99
CA PHE A 395 -29.67 7.22 -17.07
C PHE A 395 -30.09 8.71 -17.09
N ALA A 396 -30.50 9.25 -15.96
CA ALA A 396 -30.91 10.64 -15.82
C ALA A 396 -29.78 11.63 -16.14
N ILE A 397 -28.50 11.30 -15.85
CA ILE A 397 -27.34 12.09 -16.27
C ILE A 397 -27.30 12.26 -17.80
N LEU A 398 -27.62 11.22 -18.58
CA LEU A 398 -27.58 11.30 -20.04
C LEU A 398 -28.54 12.38 -20.57
N PHE A 399 -29.80 12.35 -20.13
CA PHE A 399 -30.85 13.25 -20.61
C PHE A 399 -30.87 14.62 -19.90
N LEU A 400 -30.57 14.67 -18.60
CA LEU A 400 -30.64 15.91 -17.81
C LEU A 400 -29.31 16.67 -17.74
N HIS A 401 -28.17 16.06 -18.08
CA HIS A 401 -26.87 16.75 -18.10
C HIS A 401 -26.17 16.67 -19.46
N LEU A 402 -25.88 15.48 -19.97
CA LEU A 402 -24.96 15.30 -21.10
C LEU A 402 -25.55 15.76 -22.45
N ILE A 403 -26.73 15.29 -22.84
CA ILE A 403 -27.37 15.67 -24.11
C ILE A 403 -27.59 17.20 -24.19
N PRO A 404 -28.18 17.88 -23.18
CA PRO A 404 -28.30 19.33 -23.16
C PRO A 404 -26.95 20.06 -23.23
N ALA A 405 -25.91 19.53 -22.58
CA ALA A 405 -24.57 20.11 -22.65
C ALA A 405 -23.95 20.03 -24.05
N ILE A 406 -24.11 18.90 -24.73
CA ILE A 406 -23.63 18.70 -26.10
C ILE A 406 -24.34 19.66 -27.07
N ILE A 407 -25.66 19.82 -26.94
CA ILE A 407 -26.44 20.77 -27.74
C ILE A 407 -25.97 22.21 -27.50
N VAL A 408 -25.90 22.65 -26.24
CA VAL A 408 -25.52 24.03 -25.88
C VAL A 408 -24.07 24.34 -26.24
N ASP A 409 -23.12 23.43 -26.00
CA ASP A 409 -21.71 23.66 -26.35
C ASP A 409 -21.48 23.63 -27.88
N ASN A 410 -22.29 22.91 -28.66
CA ASN A 410 -22.25 22.99 -30.12
C ASN A 410 -22.88 24.28 -30.65
N LEU A 411 -24.02 24.71 -30.12
CA LEU A 411 -24.61 26.02 -30.43
C LEU A 411 -23.66 27.17 -30.04
N ALA A 412 -22.91 27.03 -28.96
CA ALA A 412 -21.85 27.96 -28.59
C ALA A 412 -20.76 28.02 -29.68
N ARG A 413 -20.19 26.88 -30.10
CA ARG A 413 -19.20 26.83 -31.20
C ARG A 413 -19.72 27.50 -32.48
N LEU A 414 -20.95 27.18 -32.89
CA LEU A 414 -21.60 27.72 -34.09
C LEU A 414 -21.86 29.23 -34.01
N THR A 415 -21.94 29.80 -32.80
CA THR A 415 -22.13 31.25 -32.56
C THR A 415 -20.84 31.98 -32.14
N GLY A 416 -19.66 31.37 -32.36
CA GLY A 416 -18.36 31.94 -31.99
C GLY A 416 -18.09 32.00 -30.47
N ARG A 417 -18.94 31.37 -29.65
CA ARG A 417 -18.86 31.39 -28.19
C ARG A 417 -18.09 30.17 -27.66
N LYS A 418 -17.39 30.37 -26.55
CA LYS A 418 -16.57 29.33 -25.92
C LYS A 418 -17.46 28.23 -25.30
N PRO A 419 -17.33 26.95 -25.70
CA PRO A 419 -18.03 25.85 -25.04
C PRO A 419 -17.49 25.62 -23.62
N MET A 420 -18.40 25.37 -22.67
CA MET A 420 -18.09 25.25 -21.25
C MET A 420 -18.98 24.25 -20.49
N LEU A 421 -20.20 24.00 -20.93
CA LEU A 421 -21.21 23.32 -20.12
C LEU A 421 -20.87 21.84 -19.89
N LEU A 422 -20.30 21.15 -20.88
CA LEU A 422 -19.82 19.77 -20.71
C LEU A 422 -18.67 19.67 -19.70
N LYS A 423 -17.74 20.64 -19.72
CA LYS A 423 -16.62 20.73 -18.76
C LYS A 423 -17.09 21.09 -17.34
N THR A 424 -18.21 21.79 -17.22
CA THR A 424 -18.88 22.05 -15.94
C THR A 424 -19.54 20.78 -15.41
N TYR A 425 -20.27 20.02 -16.23
CA TYR A 425 -20.87 18.76 -15.81
C TYR A 425 -19.86 17.69 -15.41
N GLN A 426 -18.72 17.56 -16.10
CA GLN A 426 -17.63 16.68 -15.67
C GLN A 426 -17.20 16.92 -14.21
N LYS A 427 -17.13 18.19 -13.78
CA LYS A 427 -16.81 18.56 -12.39
C LYS A 427 -17.96 18.22 -11.43
N ILE A 428 -19.20 18.49 -11.84
CA ILE A 428 -20.42 18.17 -11.07
C ILE A 428 -20.56 16.66 -10.87
N HIS A 429 -20.29 15.84 -11.89
CA HIS A 429 -20.37 14.38 -11.79
C HIS A 429 -19.27 13.81 -10.91
N LYS A 430 -18.03 14.32 -10.98
CA LYS A 430 -16.97 13.96 -10.01
C LYS A 430 -17.40 14.31 -8.58
N PHE A 431 -17.88 15.53 -8.36
CA PHE A 431 -18.35 16.01 -7.06
C PHE A 431 -19.50 15.15 -6.51
N SER A 432 -20.53 14.89 -7.33
CA SER A 432 -21.70 14.09 -6.96
C SER A 432 -21.33 12.64 -6.64
N GLY A 433 -20.37 12.05 -7.37
CA GLY A 433 -19.82 10.73 -7.05
C GLY A 433 -19.07 10.69 -5.71
N VAL A 434 -18.32 11.75 -5.39
CA VAL A 434 -17.55 11.90 -4.15
C VAL A 434 -18.43 12.07 -2.90
N ILE A 435 -19.60 12.73 -3.03
CA ILE A 435 -20.53 12.90 -1.89
C ILE A 435 -21.54 11.75 -1.75
N ALA A 436 -21.74 10.91 -2.78
CA ALA A 436 -22.80 9.91 -2.82
C ALA A 436 -22.85 8.99 -1.58
N TYR A 437 -21.69 8.61 -1.02
CA TYR A 437 -21.61 7.80 0.20
C TYR A 437 -22.38 8.41 1.39
N PHE A 438 -22.36 9.73 1.52
CA PHE A 438 -23.05 10.48 2.59
C PHE A 438 -24.51 10.80 2.22
N CYS A 439 -24.86 10.75 0.93
CA CYS A 439 -26.22 10.94 0.44
C CYS A 439 -27.05 9.64 0.41
N THR A 440 -26.43 8.46 0.47
CA THR A 440 -27.10 7.13 0.47
C THR A 440 -26.89 6.34 1.77
N LYS A 441 -26.37 6.99 2.82
CA LYS A 441 -26.25 6.40 4.16
C LYS A 441 -26.82 7.35 5.20
N GLN A 442 -27.11 6.78 6.37
CA GLN A 442 -27.55 7.48 7.56
C GLN A 442 -26.76 6.89 8.73
N TRP A 443 -26.48 7.75 9.71
CA TRP A 443 -25.79 7.40 10.93
C TRP A 443 -26.69 7.77 12.11
N LYS A 444 -26.63 6.98 13.18
CA LYS A 444 -27.14 7.38 14.49
C LYS A 444 -26.00 8.00 15.27
N PHE A 445 -26.25 9.15 15.90
CA PHE A 445 -25.29 9.80 16.78
C PHE A 445 -25.75 9.74 18.25
N ASN A 446 -24.81 10.00 19.15
CA ASN A 446 -25.04 10.40 20.53
C ASN A 446 -24.33 11.75 20.76
N ASN A 447 -24.89 12.63 21.60
CA ASN A 447 -24.32 13.94 21.91
C ASN A 447 -24.47 14.35 23.39
N ASP A 448 -24.44 13.38 24.31
CA ASP A 448 -24.71 13.59 25.74
C ASP A 448 -23.69 14.53 26.41
N ASN A 449 -22.47 14.62 25.92
CA ASN A 449 -21.48 15.60 26.35
C ASN A 449 -21.83 17.01 25.87
N VAL A 450 -22.37 17.18 24.65
CA VAL A 450 -22.87 18.48 24.17
C VAL A 450 -24.09 18.93 24.98
N LEU A 451 -25.00 18.01 25.30
CA LEU A 451 -26.15 18.30 26.17
C LEU A 451 -25.69 18.70 27.59
N ARG A 452 -24.81 17.91 28.21
CA ARG A 452 -24.21 18.24 29.52
C ARG A 452 -23.34 19.50 29.50
N LEU A 453 -22.74 19.87 28.36
CA LEU A 453 -22.03 21.14 28.18
C LEU A 453 -23.00 22.33 28.19
N TRP A 454 -24.16 22.19 27.53
CA TRP A 454 -25.22 23.19 27.55
C TRP A 454 -25.86 23.36 28.94
N GLU A 455 -26.10 22.25 29.65
CA GLU A 455 -26.67 22.27 31.00
C GLU A 455 -25.74 22.92 32.05
N ARG A 456 -24.44 23.02 31.76
CA ARG A 456 -23.43 23.61 32.66
C ARG A 456 -23.16 25.10 32.41
N THR A 457 -23.63 25.69 31.30
CA THR A 457 -23.46 27.14 31.03
C THR A 457 -24.53 27.99 31.71
N SER A 458 -24.18 29.23 32.09
CA SER A 458 -25.14 30.17 32.66
C SER A 458 -26.19 30.61 31.63
N LEU A 459 -27.33 31.14 32.08
CA LEU A 459 -28.33 31.74 31.17
C LEU A 459 -27.74 32.92 30.35
N THR A 460 -26.73 33.62 30.89
CA THR A 460 -25.98 34.66 30.14
C THR A 460 -25.17 34.04 29.01
N ASP A 461 -24.45 32.95 29.30
CA ASP A 461 -23.60 32.27 28.33
C ASP A 461 -24.45 31.53 27.27
N GLN A 462 -25.58 30.93 27.66
CA GLN A 462 -26.55 30.33 26.73
C GLN A 462 -27.13 31.35 25.74
N LYS A 463 -27.43 32.59 26.19
CA LYS A 463 -27.84 33.70 25.30
C LYS A 463 -26.71 34.18 24.38
N LYS A 464 -25.46 34.22 24.89
CA LYS A 464 -24.28 34.69 24.14
C LYS A 464 -23.71 33.65 23.17
N PHE A 465 -23.80 32.37 23.48
CA PHE A 465 -23.13 31.28 22.78
C PHE A 465 -24.13 30.14 22.54
N ASP A 466 -25.21 30.40 21.80
CA ASP A 466 -26.19 29.36 21.50
C ASP A 466 -25.57 28.29 20.56
N PHE A 467 -25.62 27.04 21.02
CA PHE A 467 -25.29 25.84 20.24
C PHE A 467 -26.31 24.72 20.46
N ASN A 468 -27.44 25.00 21.11
CA ASN A 468 -28.47 24.01 21.41
C ASN A 468 -29.42 23.85 20.22
N VAL A 469 -29.27 22.78 19.45
CA VAL A 469 -30.01 22.60 18.19
C VAL A 469 -31.53 22.50 18.40
N LYS A 470 -32.02 22.28 19.63
CA LYS A 470 -33.44 22.43 19.98
C LYS A 470 -33.99 23.84 19.67
N ASN A 471 -33.16 24.87 19.72
CA ASN A 471 -33.53 26.27 19.47
C ASN A 471 -33.62 26.61 17.96
N LEU A 472 -33.04 25.80 17.07
CA LEU A 472 -32.99 26.05 15.63
C LEU A 472 -34.36 25.83 14.96
N ASP A 473 -34.91 26.80 14.23
CA ASP A 473 -36.00 26.53 13.28
C ASP A 473 -35.44 26.36 11.86
N TRP A 474 -35.78 25.25 11.20
CA TRP A 474 -35.30 24.95 9.87
C TRP A 474 -35.93 25.85 8.78
N ASN A 475 -37.15 26.35 8.99
CA ASN A 475 -37.81 27.24 8.02
C ASN A 475 -37.11 28.60 7.98
N ASP A 476 -36.90 29.22 9.15
CA ASP A 476 -36.11 30.44 9.30
C ASP A 476 -34.67 30.23 8.81
N TYR A 477 -34.06 29.08 9.14
CA TYR A 477 -32.73 28.76 8.65
C TYR A 477 -32.65 28.80 7.11
N PHE A 478 -33.57 28.11 6.40
CA PHE A 478 -33.54 28.09 4.94
C PHE A 478 -33.99 29.41 4.28
N LEU A 479 -34.79 30.23 4.98
CA LEU A 479 -35.11 31.61 4.60
C LEU A 479 -33.82 32.44 4.44
N TYR A 480 -32.92 32.38 5.43
CA TYR A 480 -31.64 33.10 5.37
C TYR A 480 -30.60 32.36 4.51
N HIS A 481 -30.54 31.02 4.55
CA HIS A 481 -29.58 30.21 3.78
C HIS A 481 -29.64 30.50 2.27
N ILE A 482 -30.84 30.52 1.68
CA ILE A 482 -31.00 30.76 0.23
C ILE A 482 -30.67 32.21 -0.15
N ARG A 483 -31.10 33.19 0.65
CA ARG A 483 -30.76 34.61 0.44
C ARG A 483 -29.26 34.84 0.57
N GLY A 484 -28.63 34.17 1.52
CA GLY A 484 -27.19 34.10 1.71
C GLY A 484 -26.44 33.45 0.54
N ILE A 485 -26.92 32.32 0.01
CA ILE A 485 -26.40 31.70 -1.22
C ILE A 485 -26.43 32.70 -2.38
N ARG A 486 -27.55 33.41 -2.57
CA ARG A 486 -27.73 34.41 -3.63
C ARG A 486 -26.70 35.54 -3.51
N VAL A 487 -26.57 36.14 -2.33
CA VAL A 487 -25.71 37.31 -2.10
C VAL A 487 -24.23 36.94 -1.99
N TYR A 488 -23.88 35.93 -1.20
CA TYR A 488 -22.49 35.62 -0.87
C TYR A 488 -21.81 34.64 -1.83
N LEU A 489 -22.51 33.63 -2.35
CA LEU A 489 -21.92 32.62 -3.26
C LEU A 489 -22.15 32.94 -4.74
N LEU A 490 -23.37 33.33 -5.13
CA LEU A 490 -23.70 33.70 -6.51
C LEU A 490 -23.33 35.15 -6.88
N LYS A 491 -23.10 36.01 -5.88
CA LYS A 491 -22.87 37.47 -6.07
C LYS A 491 -24.00 38.14 -6.87
N ASP A 492 -25.23 37.74 -6.62
CA ASP A 492 -26.44 38.30 -7.23
C ASP A 492 -27.24 39.06 -6.15
N PRO A 493 -27.34 40.40 -6.20
CA PRO A 493 -27.93 41.18 -5.12
C PRO A 493 -29.45 40.95 -5.00
N MET A 494 -30.05 41.34 -3.88
CA MET A 494 -31.51 41.22 -3.69
C MET A 494 -32.31 42.13 -4.64
N SER A 495 -31.71 43.21 -5.15
CA SER A 495 -32.35 44.11 -6.12
C SER A 495 -32.61 43.50 -7.51
N THR A 496 -32.02 42.34 -7.84
CA THR A 496 -32.24 41.63 -9.11
C THR A 496 -33.28 40.49 -9.01
N VAL A 497 -34.06 40.42 -7.93
CA VAL A 497 -35.06 39.34 -7.72
C VAL A 497 -36.14 39.32 -8.81
N GLU A 498 -36.72 40.46 -9.18
CA GLU A 498 -37.74 40.51 -10.23
C GLU A 498 -37.21 40.06 -11.60
N GLN A 499 -35.99 40.48 -11.96
CA GLN A 499 -35.33 40.04 -13.20
C GLN A 499 -35.14 38.52 -13.22
N GLY A 500 -34.79 37.91 -12.08
CA GLY A 500 -34.73 36.46 -11.93
C GLY A 500 -36.10 35.79 -12.02
N ARG A 501 -37.14 36.42 -11.47
CA ARG A 501 -38.52 35.92 -11.48
C ARG A 501 -39.10 35.89 -12.90
N ASP A 502 -38.90 36.93 -13.70
CA ASP A 502 -39.33 36.96 -15.10
C ASP A 502 -38.54 36.00 -15.99
N LYS A 503 -37.23 35.86 -15.75
CA LYS A 503 -36.42 34.82 -16.39
C LYS A 503 -36.95 33.42 -16.05
N TYR A 504 -37.32 33.18 -14.79
CA TYR A 504 -37.89 31.90 -14.36
C TYR A 504 -39.24 31.62 -15.04
N LYS A 505 -40.17 32.58 -15.07
CA LYS A 505 -41.45 32.48 -15.83
C LYS A 505 -41.25 32.12 -17.31
N LEU A 506 -40.18 32.62 -17.95
CA LEU A 506 -39.83 32.25 -19.33
C LEU A 506 -39.32 30.81 -19.43
N LEU A 507 -38.38 30.42 -18.55
CA LEU A 507 -37.82 29.06 -18.52
C LEU A 507 -38.88 27.99 -18.19
N THR A 508 -39.84 28.28 -17.32
CA THR A 508 -41.01 27.43 -17.04
C THR A 508 -41.80 27.11 -18.30
N ARG A 509 -42.16 28.14 -19.09
CA ARG A 509 -42.91 27.96 -20.34
C ARG A 509 -42.13 27.11 -21.35
N ILE A 510 -40.85 27.43 -21.56
CA ILE A 510 -39.96 26.67 -22.45
C ILE A 510 -39.88 25.19 -22.05
N HIS A 511 -39.76 24.91 -20.75
CA HIS A 511 -39.63 23.55 -20.25
C HIS A 511 -40.87 22.69 -20.53
N PHE A 512 -42.07 23.17 -20.16
CA PHE A 512 -43.29 22.38 -20.35
C PHE A 512 -43.61 22.15 -21.83
N THR A 513 -43.37 23.12 -22.72
CA THR A 513 -43.50 22.92 -24.17
C THR A 513 -42.60 21.78 -24.68
N ILE A 514 -41.33 21.72 -24.23
CA ILE A 514 -40.39 20.67 -24.63
C ILE A 514 -40.82 19.29 -24.10
N VAL A 515 -41.28 19.21 -22.84
CA VAL A 515 -41.72 17.94 -22.23
C VAL A 515 -42.91 17.36 -23.00
N THR A 516 -43.93 18.16 -23.32
CA THR A 516 -45.11 17.73 -24.06
C THR A 516 -44.73 17.12 -25.42
N ILE A 517 -43.79 17.74 -26.16
CA ILE A 517 -43.31 17.22 -27.45
C ILE A 517 -42.61 15.86 -27.27
N LEU A 518 -41.73 15.72 -26.27
CA LEU A 518 -40.98 14.49 -26.04
C LEU A 518 -41.87 13.32 -25.60
N CYS A 519 -42.86 13.57 -24.74
CA CYS A 519 -43.82 12.54 -24.32
C CYS A 519 -44.61 11.98 -25.51
N THR A 520 -45.06 12.83 -26.43
CA THR A 520 -45.79 12.41 -27.64
C THR A 520 -44.94 11.50 -28.54
N LEU A 521 -43.66 11.82 -28.72
CA LEU A 521 -42.74 11.02 -29.55
C LEU A 521 -42.41 9.64 -28.94
N LEU A 522 -42.32 9.55 -27.61
CA LEU A 522 -42.00 8.30 -26.91
C LEU A 522 -43.13 7.26 -27.02
N VAL A 523 -44.40 7.69 -27.00
CA VAL A 523 -45.55 6.79 -27.17
C VAL A 523 -45.53 6.11 -28.55
N TRP A 524 -45.22 6.88 -29.60
CA TRP A 524 -45.11 6.38 -30.98
C TRP A 524 -43.94 5.41 -31.20
N ALA A 525 -42.82 5.63 -30.52
CA ALA A 525 -41.68 4.71 -30.59
C ALA A 525 -41.97 3.36 -29.92
N PHE A 526 -42.66 3.36 -28.77
CA PHE A 526 -42.92 2.15 -27.98
C PHE A 526 -43.84 1.14 -28.69
N THR A 527 -44.81 1.62 -29.48
CA THR A 527 -45.73 0.75 -30.25
C THR A 527 -45.07 -0.01 -31.40
N SER A 528 -43.81 0.26 -31.72
CA SER A 528 -43.20 -0.09 -33.02
C SER A 528 -42.16 -1.23 -32.99
N PHE A 529 -41.84 -1.82 -31.83
CA PHE A 529 -40.66 -2.69 -31.67
C PHE A 529 -40.87 -4.03 -30.92
N ALA A 530 -42.11 -4.44 -30.66
CA ALA A 530 -42.40 -5.62 -29.84
C ALA A 530 -42.50 -6.95 -30.63
N GLY A 531 -41.37 -7.60 -30.96
CA GLY A 531 -41.40 -9.01 -31.38
C GLY A 531 -40.13 -9.62 -31.96
N ILE A 532 -39.61 -10.68 -31.31
CA ILE A 532 -38.93 -11.91 -31.84
C ILE A 532 -38.28 -12.68 -30.66
N LYS A 533 -38.11 -14.01 -30.77
CA LYS A 533 -37.61 -14.92 -29.70
C LYS A 533 -36.84 -16.11 -30.32
N ILE A 534 -35.79 -16.62 -29.65
CA ILE A 534 -35.00 -17.83 -30.01
C ILE A 534 -34.59 -18.57 -28.70
N MET A 535 -34.24 -19.88 -28.76
CA MET A 535 -33.85 -20.77 -27.62
C MET A 535 -32.59 -21.64 -27.92
N GLU A 536 -32.19 -22.54 -27.00
CA GLU A 536 -30.78 -22.91 -26.68
C GLU A 536 -30.43 -24.43 -26.67
N GLU A 537 -29.11 -24.76 -26.74
CA GLU A 537 -28.35 -25.81 -25.99
C GLU A 537 -28.61 -27.36 -26.15
N PRO A 538 -27.89 -28.32 -25.49
CA PRO A 538 -26.44 -28.47 -25.12
C PRO A 538 -25.79 -29.92 -25.17
N ALA A 539 -24.51 -30.04 -24.72
CA ALA A 539 -23.83 -31.20 -24.04
C ALA A 539 -23.48 -32.51 -24.85
N HIS A 540 -22.58 -33.47 -24.49
CA HIS A 540 -21.71 -33.89 -23.34
C HIS A 540 -20.46 -34.71 -23.91
N MET A 541 -19.54 -35.54 -23.35
CA MET A 541 -18.96 -36.13 -22.09
C MET A 541 -17.67 -36.97 -22.49
N MET A 542 -16.78 -37.62 -21.68
CA MET A 542 -16.04 -37.32 -20.41
C MET A 542 -14.85 -38.32 -20.06
N THR A 543 -13.63 -37.80 -19.78
CA THR A 543 -12.53 -38.23 -18.82
C THR A 543 -11.35 -39.31 -19.19
N VAL A 544 -10.62 -40.11 -18.31
CA VAL A 544 -9.90 -41.51 -18.25
C VAL A 544 -9.06 -42.06 -16.93
N ARG A 545 -9.39 -41.88 -15.60
CA ARG A 545 -8.59 -41.22 -14.45
C ARG A 545 -7.05 -41.19 -14.11
N SER A 546 -6.48 -42.07 -13.30
CA SER A 546 -5.65 -41.68 -12.12
C SER A 546 -4.10 -41.54 -12.24
N TYR A 547 -3.52 -40.57 -12.97
CA TYR A 547 -2.07 -40.67 -13.33
C TYR A 547 -1.13 -39.46 -13.17
N LEU A 548 -1.57 -38.26 -12.78
CA LEU A 548 -0.65 -37.12 -12.65
C LEU A 548 -0.79 -36.33 -11.34
N ASP A 549 -1.58 -36.79 -10.37
CA ASP A 549 -1.62 -36.17 -9.03
C ASP A 549 -0.24 -36.20 -8.35
N ASP A 550 0.56 -37.24 -8.63
CA ASP A 550 1.96 -37.35 -8.20
C ASP A 550 2.88 -36.26 -8.82
N MET A 551 2.54 -35.70 -9.99
CA MET A 551 3.22 -34.49 -10.53
C MET A 551 2.66 -33.19 -9.96
N LEU A 552 1.43 -33.19 -9.44
CA LEU A 552 0.79 -32.01 -8.87
C LEU A 552 1.30 -31.69 -7.46
N ASN A 553 1.80 -32.68 -6.72
CA ASN A 553 2.27 -32.52 -5.34
C ASN A 553 3.79 -32.27 -5.19
N MET A 554 4.45 -31.71 -6.23
CA MET A 554 5.77 -31.08 -6.07
C MET A 554 5.67 -29.84 -5.20
N ASP A 555 5.96 -30.01 -3.90
CA ASP A 555 6.07 -28.96 -2.89
C ASP A 555 7.54 -28.85 -2.48
N ASP A 556 8.35 -28.13 -3.26
CA ASP A 556 9.81 -28.33 -3.32
C ASP A 556 10.55 -27.92 -2.03
N ASP A 557 11.40 -28.82 -1.52
CA ASP A 557 12.11 -28.65 -0.25
C ASP A 557 13.40 -27.83 -0.35
N LEU A 558 13.45 -26.74 0.43
CA LEU A 558 14.63 -25.92 0.68
C LEU A 558 15.59 -26.61 1.65
N GLU A 559 16.57 -27.37 1.15
CA GLU A 559 17.71 -27.97 1.88
C GLU A 559 18.93 -28.07 0.94
N TYR A 560 19.78 -27.03 0.85
CA TYR A 560 20.88 -26.99 -0.15
C TYR A 560 22.29 -26.66 0.38
N LEU A 561 22.46 -26.48 1.69
CA LEU A 561 23.79 -26.26 2.30
C LEU A 561 24.12 -27.30 3.38
N GLU A 562 23.48 -28.46 3.25
CA GLU A 562 23.47 -29.54 4.23
C GLU A 562 24.49 -30.65 3.90
N SER A 563 25.07 -30.67 2.70
CA SER A 563 25.82 -31.82 2.15
C SER A 563 27.20 -32.13 2.77
N LYS A 564 27.72 -31.32 3.71
CA LYS A 564 29.11 -31.43 4.21
C LYS A 564 29.29 -31.32 5.73
N PHE A 565 28.29 -31.69 6.54
CA PHE A 565 28.53 -31.98 7.97
C PHE A 565 29.50 -33.16 8.19
N SER A 566 29.67 -34.02 7.18
CA SER A 566 30.66 -35.09 7.12
C SER A 566 32.09 -34.58 7.07
N GLU A 567 32.41 -33.78 6.05
CA GLU A 567 33.78 -33.41 5.72
C GLU A 567 34.43 -32.50 6.76
N ILE A 568 33.66 -31.58 7.34
CA ILE A 568 34.13 -30.74 8.45
C ILE A 568 34.53 -31.62 9.65
N ALA A 569 33.80 -32.69 9.94
CA ALA A 569 34.23 -33.67 10.95
C ALA A 569 35.45 -34.46 10.46
N GLU A 570 35.40 -35.01 9.25
CA GLU A 570 36.39 -35.91 8.64
C GLU A 570 37.80 -35.29 8.56
N SER A 571 37.91 -34.07 8.03
CA SER A 571 39.18 -33.37 7.78
C SER A 571 39.70 -32.59 9.00
N CYS A 572 38.85 -32.29 9.99
CA CYS A 572 39.24 -31.56 11.20
C CYS A 572 39.02 -32.39 12.49
N PRO A 573 39.88 -33.40 12.79
CA PRO A 573 39.72 -34.31 13.93
C PRO A 573 39.75 -33.67 15.33
N LYS A 574 40.03 -32.36 15.44
CA LYS A 574 40.04 -31.61 16.71
C LYS A 574 38.79 -30.73 16.92
N ILE A 575 37.77 -30.83 16.08
CA ILE A 575 36.52 -30.05 16.26
C ILE A 575 35.78 -30.50 17.52
N GLY A 576 35.43 -29.51 18.36
CA GLY A 576 34.68 -29.72 19.60
C GLY A 576 33.23 -30.11 19.34
N LYS A 577 32.40 -29.12 18.98
CA LYS A 577 30.98 -29.29 18.68
C LYS A 577 30.53 -28.41 17.50
N ILE A 578 29.63 -28.96 16.69
CA ILE A 578 28.89 -28.28 15.62
C ILE A 578 27.46 -28.06 16.13
N TYR A 579 27.00 -26.82 16.13
CA TYR A 579 25.64 -26.46 16.55
C TYR A 579 24.79 -26.19 15.30
N MET A 580 23.67 -26.89 15.16
CA MET A 580 22.80 -26.85 13.98
C MET A 580 21.46 -26.21 14.30
N LEU A 581 21.21 -25.02 13.78
CA LEU A 581 19.94 -24.32 13.90
C LEU A 581 18.89 -24.97 12.97
N ILE A 582 17.90 -25.66 13.53
CA ILE A 582 16.84 -26.35 12.76
C ILE A 582 15.47 -25.85 13.17
N ARG A 583 14.67 -25.49 12.16
CA ARG A 583 13.26 -25.13 12.27
C ARG A 583 12.31 -26.31 12.06
N ALA A 584 11.10 -26.19 12.59
CA ALA A 584 9.96 -27.01 12.18
C ALA A 584 9.61 -26.76 10.68
N LYS A 585 9.11 -27.77 9.97
CA LYS A 585 8.79 -27.70 8.53
C LYS A 585 7.81 -28.82 8.15
N LYS A 586 6.82 -28.56 7.30
CA LYS A 586 5.84 -29.56 6.80
C LYS A 586 5.24 -30.45 7.91
N GLY A 587 4.87 -29.87 9.05
CA GLY A 587 4.34 -30.59 10.21
C GLY A 587 5.35 -31.40 11.04
N LYS A 588 6.62 -31.49 10.61
CA LYS A 588 7.70 -32.14 11.37
C LYS A 588 8.38 -31.17 12.33
N SER A 589 8.73 -31.67 13.52
CA SER A 589 9.45 -30.91 14.55
C SER A 589 10.96 -30.81 14.25
N PRO A 590 11.70 -29.88 14.90
CA PRO A 590 13.16 -29.80 14.77
C PRO A 590 13.88 -31.12 15.12
N GLN A 591 13.44 -31.81 16.18
CA GLN A 591 14.03 -33.06 16.64
C GLN A 591 13.74 -34.23 15.69
N GLN A 592 12.60 -34.21 14.98
CA GLN A 592 12.32 -35.16 13.90
C GLN A 592 13.24 -34.91 12.70
N ARG A 593 13.30 -33.66 12.22
CA ARG A 593 14.17 -33.28 11.10
C ARG A 593 15.65 -33.56 11.39
N PHE A 594 16.14 -33.28 12.60
CA PHE A 594 17.51 -33.60 13.01
C PHE A 594 17.84 -35.10 12.89
N LYS A 595 16.91 -35.98 13.26
CA LYS A 595 17.08 -37.44 13.11
C LYS A 595 16.98 -37.89 11.66
N GLU A 596 16.07 -37.31 10.88
CA GLU A 596 15.87 -37.67 9.47
C GLU A 596 17.01 -37.18 8.56
N HIS A 597 17.56 -35.99 8.83
CA HIS A 597 18.64 -35.38 8.08
C HIS A 597 19.85 -36.33 7.96
N PHE A 598 20.29 -36.93 9.07
CA PHE A 598 21.42 -37.88 9.05
C PHE A 598 21.09 -39.26 8.43
N ASN A 599 19.87 -39.48 7.94
CA ASN A 599 19.53 -40.68 7.16
C ASN A 599 19.82 -40.55 5.66
N ASP A 600 20.19 -39.37 5.15
CA ASP A 600 20.61 -39.26 3.74
C ASP A 600 21.89 -40.07 3.47
N ILE A 601 21.98 -40.63 2.26
CA ILE A 601 23.10 -41.47 1.81
C ILE A 601 24.45 -40.74 1.88
N ILE A 602 24.46 -39.41 1.81
CA ILE A 602 25.69 -38.61 1.91
C ILE A 602 26.47 -38.81 3.22
N TYR A 603 25.79 -39.25 4.27
CA TYR A 603 26.39 -39.52 5.57
C TYR A 603 26.90 -40.95 5.73
N GLU A 604 26.71 -41.86 4.76
CA GLU A 604 27.14 -43.26 4.91
C GLU A 604 28.66 -43.41 5.05
N LYS A 605 29.45 -42.64 4.27
CA LYS A 605 30.91 -42.60 4.42
C LYS A 605 31.32 -42.16 5.83
N LEU A 606 30.71 -41.08 6.33
CA LEU A 606 30.93 -40.56 7.69
C LEU A 606 30.52 -41.55 8.79
N LYS A 607 29.39 -42.25 8.63
CA LYS A 607 28.91 -43.28 9.57
C LYS A 607 29.91 -44.44 9.67
N GLN A 608 30.53 -44.81 8.55
CA GLN A 608 31.51 -45.90 8.48
C GLN A 608 32.86 -45.48 9.09
N GLU A 609 33.38 -44.32 8.71
CA GLU A 609 34.70 -43.84 9.14
C GLU A 609 34.69 -43.26 10.57
N ARG A 610 33.56 -42.67 10.99
CA ARG A 610 33.39 -42.06 12.31
C ARG A 610 32.01 -42.38 12.92
N PRO A 611 31.73 -43.63 13.35
CA PRO A 611 30.43 -44.04 13.89
C PRO A 611 29.89 -43.22 15.07
N ASN A 612 30.76 -42.47 15.76
CA ASN A 612 30.42 -41.63 16.91
C ASN A 612 30.19 -40.14 16.57
N PHE A 613 30.22 -39.73 15.28
CA PHE A 613 30.23 -38.30 14.89
C PHE A 613 29.07 -37.48 15.49
N LEU A 614 27.88 -38.08 15.67
CA LEU A 614 26.71 -37.43 16.26
C LEU A 614 26.94 -36.88 17.68
N LYS A 615 27.94 -37.39 18.43
CA LYS A 615 28.33 -36.84 19.74
C LYS A 615 28.92 -35.43 19.65
N HIS A 616 29.39 -35.04 18.47
CA HIS A 616 29.90 -33.70 18.17
C HIS A 616 28.85 -32.79 17.52
N VAL A 617 27.61 -33.24 17.32
CA VAL A 617 26.54 -32.45 16.71
C VAL A 617 25.47 -32.13 17.76
N VAL A 618 25.12 -30.85 17.88
CA VAL A 618 24.08 -30.35 18.79
C VAL A 618 22.95 -29.74 17.97
N LEU A 619 21.73 -30.26 18.14
CA LEU A 619 20.51 -29.59 17.68
C LEU A 619 20.31 -28.30 18.47
N VAL A 620 20.06 -27.21 17.76
CA VAL A 620 19.56 -25.95 18.31
C VAL A 620 18.24 -25.63 17.61
N GLU A 621 17.18 -25.33 18.37
CA GLU A 621 15.86 -25.09 17.80
C GLU A 621 15.66 -23.60 17.50
N GLY A 622 15.23 -23.27 16.28
CA GLY A 622 14.96 -21.89 15.86
C GLY A 622 14.69 -21.74 14.36
N ASP A 623 14.16 -20.58 13.97
CA ASP A 623 13.82 -20.19 12.59
C ASP A 623 14.25 -18.73 12.35
N THR A 624 15.09 -18.52 11.35
CA THR A 624 15.65 -17.20 10.99
C THR A 624 14.61 -16.18 10.52
N SER A 625 13.38 -16.59 10.23
CA SER A 625 12.27 -15.69 9.91
C SER A 625 11.61 -15.04 11.15
N LEU A 626 11.86 -15.58 12.35
CA LEU A 626 11.26 -15.15 13.61
C LEU A 626 12.09 -14.09 14.36
N SER A 627 11.48 -13.46 15.36
CA SER A 627 12.16 -12.61 16.35
C SER A 627 13.18 -13.40 17.15
N ASP A 628 14.36 -12.81 17.40
CA ASP A 628 15.51 -13.44 18.08
C ASP A 628 15.84 -14.85 17.56
N LEU A 629 15.67 -15.04 16.24
CA LEU A 629 15.89 -16.31 15.51
C LEU A 629 15.02 -17.48 16.00
N GLY A 630 13.98 -17.22 16.79
CA GLY A 630 13.15 -18.25 17.41
C GLY A 630 13.86 -19.11 18.46
N LEU A 631 15.01 -18.65 18.98
CA LEU A 631 15.80 -19.35 19.99
C LEU A 631 15.11 -19.34 21.36
N SER A 632 15.36 -20.38 22.18
CA SER A 632 15.14 -20.27 23.62
C SER A 632 16.27 -19.46 24.28
N THR A 633 16.00 -18.81 25.41
CA THR A 633 17.02 -18.06 26.18
C THR A 633 18.24 -18.92 26.50
N LYS A 634 18.01 -20.18 26.87
CA LYS A 634 19.06 -21.17 27.16
C LYS A 634 19.91 -21.48 25.93
N ASP A 635 19.28 -21.67 24.76
CA ASP A 635 19.99 -21.98 23.52
C ASP A 635 20.79 -20.77 23.01
N ARG A 636 20.24 -19.56 23.20
CA ARG A 636 20.92 -18.28 22.94
C ARG A 636 22.19 -18.12 23.78
N GLU A 637 22.11 -18.41 25.08
CA GLU A 637 23.26 -18.43 26.00
C GLU A 637 24.30 -19.49 25.59
N ILE A 638 23.86 -20.71 25.25
CA ILE A 638 24.74 -21.78 24.75
C ILE A 638 25.49 -21.34 23.49
N LEU A 639 24.82 -20.68 22.54
CA LEU A 639 25.46 -20.15 21.34
C LEU A 639 26.48 -19.04 21.67
N ILE A 640 26.13 -18.12 22.56
CA ILE A 640 27.00 -17.01 23.01
C ILE A 640 28.30 -17.52 23.64
N ASP A 641 28.22 -18.57 24.46
CA ASP A 641 29.39 -19.08 25.18
C ASP A 641 30.28 -19.99 24.32
N ASN A 642 29.70 -20.79 23.43
CA ASN A 642 30.40 -21.92 22.80
C ASN A 642 30.80 -21.70 21.34
N ILE A 643 30.19 -20.75 20.61
CA ILE A 643 30.44 -20.58 19.18
C ILE A 643 31.75 -19.82 18.91
N HIS A 644 32.54 -20.41 18.01
CA HIS A 644 33.83 -19.87 17.56
C HIS A 644 33.83 -19.48 16.08
N ILE A 645 33.02 -20.13 15.24
CA ILE A 645 32.87 -19.82 13.81
C ILE A 645 31.38 -19.96 13.45
N VAL A 646 30.85 -18.98 12.72
CA VAL A 646 29.47 -19.01 12.18
C VAL A 646 29.52 -19.14 10.66
N PHE A 647 28.90 -20.20 10.14
CA PHE A 647 28.60 -20.32 8.70
C PHE A 647 27.12 -20.00 8.48
N HIS A 648 26.83 -18.77 8.06
CA HIS A 648 25.45 -18.32 7.81
C HIS A 648 25.01 -18.71 6.39
N SER A 649 24.48 -19.93 6.30
CA SER A 649 23.91 -20.57 5.11
C SER A 649 22.38 -20.39 4.97
N ALA A 650 21.69 -19.99 6.03
CA ALA A 650 20.24 -20.05 6.11
C ALA A 650 19.55 -19.03 5.19
N ALA A 651 18.86 -19.50 4.17
CA ALA A 651 18.16 -18.68 3.18
C ALA A 651 16.94 -19.38 2.58
N THR A 652 15.98 -18.60 2.06
CA THR A 652 15.11 -19.07 0.97
C THR A 652 15.80 -18.77 -0.36
N VAL A 653 15.85 -19.77 -1.25
CA VAL A 653 16.44 -19.68 -2.61
C VAL A 653 15.38 -19.66 -3.72
N ARG A 654 14.09 -19.61 -3.36
CA ARG A 654 12.97 -19.53 -4.30
C ARG A 654 12.91 -18.15 -4.94
N PHE A 655 12.86 -18.10 -6.27
CA PHE A 655 12.83 -16.85 -7.04
C PHE A 655 11.46 -16.14 -6.99
N ASP A 656 10.38 -16.89 -6.77
CA ASP A 656 9.00 -16.39 -6.77
C ASP A 656 8.39 -16.20 -5.36
N GLU A 657 9.19 -16.42 -4.32
CA GLU A 657 8.84 -16.30 -2.90
C GLU A 657 8.12 -14.99 -2.56
N SER A 658 7.27 -14.97 -1.51
CA SER A 658 6.66 -13.72 -1.03
C SER A 658 7.71 -12.76 -0.48
N ILE A 659 7.50 -11.45 -0.64
CA ILE A 659 8.45 -10.45 -0.11
C ILE A 659 8.58 -10.56 1.42
N ARG A 660 7.49 -10.85 2.15
CA ARG A 660 7.56 -11.10 3.60
C ARG A 660 8.53 -12.22 3.94
N GLN A 661 8.41 -13.40 3.31
CA GLN A 661 9.27 -14.53 3.66
C GLN A 661 10.72 -14.31 3.19
N ALA A 662 10.93 -13.78 1.99
CA ALA A 662 12.26 -13.46 1.48
C ALA A 662 13.00 -12.44 2.36
N VAL A 663 12.33 -11.36 2.77
CA VAL A 663 12.91 -10.31 3.64
C VAL A 663 13.08 -10.83 5.07
N ASN A 664 12.11 -11.56 5.64
CA ASN A 664 12.24 -12.12 6.98
C ASN A 664 13.44 -13.06 7.08
N ILE A 665 13.58 -14.01 6.15
CA ILE A 665 14.65 -15.03 6.20
C ILE A 665 16.00 -14.41 5.82
N ASN A 666 16.11 -13.82 4.63
CA ASN A 666 17.41 -13.43 4.05
C ASN A 666 17.92 -12.08 4.59
N VAL A 667 17.05 -11.21 5.13
CA VAL A 667 17.41 -9.87 5.64
C VAL A 667 17.25 -9.79 7.17
N ARG A 668 16.07 -10.06 7.75
CA ARG A 668 15.91 -10.00 9.23
C ARG A 668 16.73 -11.10 9.91
N GLY A 669 16.70 -12.32 9.41
CA GLY A 669 17.51 -13.43 9.93
C GLY A 669 19.01 -13.13 9.91
N THR A 670 19.51 -12.57 8.81
CA THR A 670 20.90 -12.11 8.69
C THR A 670 21.21 -10.99 9.70
N LYS A 671 20.34 -10.00 9.85
CA LYS A 671 20.46 -8.92 10.85
C LYS A 671 20.57 -9.46 12.28
N LEU A 672 19.65 -10.35 12.66
CA LEU A 672 19.58 -10.92 14.00
C LEU A 672 20.76 -11.84 14.31
N LEU A 673 21.20 -12.66 13.34
CA LEU A 673 22.35 -13.54 13.52
C LEU A 673 23.67 -12.78 13.60
N LEU A 674 23.82 -11.65 12.90
CA LEU A 674 24.96 -10.74 13.04
C LEU A 674 24.98 -10.02 14.40
N LEU A 675 23.82 -9.68 14.96
CA LEU A 675 23.71 -9.12 16.30
C LEU A 675 24.06 -10.17 17.37
N LEU A 676 23.51 -11.38 17.28
CA LEU A 676 23.86 -12.49 18.16
C LEU A 676 25.35 -12.85 18.07
N ALA A 677 25.93 -12.82 16.86
CA ALA A 677 27.37 -13.05 16.66
C ALA A 677 28.24 -12.00 17.37
N LYS A 678 27.78 -10.75 17.50
CA LYS A 678 28.48 -9.72 18.29
C LYS A 678 28.41 -9.92 19.81
N GLU A 679 27.53 -10.79 20.29
CA GLU A 679 27.47 -11.19 21.69
C GLU A 679 28.31 -12.46 21.98
N MET A 680 28.73 -13.21 20.95
CA MET A 680 29.49 -14.46 21.11
C MET A 680 30.90 -14.21 21.66
N LYS A 681 31.20 -14.76 22.84
CA LYS A 681 32.42 -14.49 23.62
C LYS A 681 33.70 -14.97 22.95
N ASN A 682 33.61 -15.99 22.10
CA ASN A 682 34.75 -16.73 21.54
C ASN A 682 34.83 -16.66 20.00
N LEU A 683 34.10 -15.74 19.36
CA LEU A 683 33.96 -15.69 17.91
C LEU A 683 35.25 -15.27 17.18
N ARG A 684 35.69 -16.11 16.24
CA ARG A 684 36.85 -15.92 15.38
C ARG A 684 36.50 -15.64 13.92
N GLY A 685 35.30 -15.99 13.45
CA GLY A 685 34.92 -15.78 12.05
C GLY A 685 33.42 -15.93 11.78
N PHE A 686 32.87 -15.05 10.94
CA PHE A 686 31.50 -15.08 10.45
C PHE A 686 31.48 -15.10 8.91
N ILE A 687 31.11 -16.24 8.33
CA ILE A 687 31.08 -16.45 6.89
C ILE A 687 29.62 -16.39 6.42
N HIS A 688 29.24 -15.35 5.68
CA HIS A 688 27.91 -15.26 5.07
C HIS A 688 27.91 -15.83 3.66
N ILE A 689 26.97 -16.73 3.35
CA ILE A 689 26.82 -17.30 2.01
C ILE A 689 25.72 -16.53 1.27
N SER A 690 26.13 -15.76 0.27
CA SER A 690 25.26 -15.03 -0.66
C SER A 690 25.13 -15.81 -1.98
N THR A 691 25.23 -15.14 -3.13
CA THR A 691 25.32 -15.74 -4.47
C THR A 691 25.95 -14.73 -5.43
N ALA A 692 26.67 -15.19 -6.45
CA ALA A 692 27.24 -14.36 -7.51
C ALA A 692 26.18 -13.47 -8.19
N PHE A 693 24.93 -13.94 -8.23
CA PHE A 693 23.80 -13.26 -8.87
C PHE A 693 23.04 -12.28 -7.96
N SER A 694 23.53 -11.99 -6.74
CA SER A 694 22.92 -10.97 -5.86
C SER A 694 22.90 -9.60 -6.54
N ASN A 695 23.94 -9.31 -7.32
CA ASN A 695 24.11 -8.05 -8.05
C ASN A 695 23.99 -8.24 -9.58
N CYS A 696 23.15 -9.19 -10.04
CA CYS A 696 22.94 -9.51 -11.46
C CYS A 696 22.36 -8.36 -12.31
N VAL A 697 22.06 -7.21 -11.72
CA VAL A 697 21.63 -5.98 -12.39
C VAL A 697 22.77 -5.17 -13.00
N TYR A 698 24.01 -5.63 -12.83
CA TYR A 698 25.24 -5.13 -13.47
C TYR A 698 25.83 -6.24 -14.35
N ASP A 699 26.37 -5.89 -15.52
CA ASP A 699 26.96 -6.87 -16.45
C ASP A 699 28.34 -7.36 -15.98
N TYR A 700 29.11 -6.48 -15.30
CA TYR A 700 30.39 -6.80 -14.67
C TYR A 700 30.25 -6.81 -13.14
N ILE A 701 30.60 -7.94 -12.51
CA ILE A 701 30.37 -8.19 -11.07
C ILE A 701 31.70 -8.42 -10.35
N GLU A 702 32.03 -7.46 -9.50
CA GLU A 702 33.26 -7.37 -8.71
C GLU A 702 33.08 -7.88 -7.28
N GLU A 703 34.19 -8.23 -6.63
CA GLU A 703 34.26 -8.65 -5.22
C GLU A 703 34.14 -7.46 -4.24
N LYS A 704 33.17 -6.58 -4.49
CA LYS A 704 32.81 -5.42 -3.66
C LYS A 704 31.33 -5.42 -3.32
N PHE A 705 30.98 -4.68 -2.27
CA PHE A 705 29.58 -4.33 -2.00
C PHE A 705 29.07 -3.32 -3.04
N TYR A 706 27.82 -3.49 -3.44
CA TYR A 706 27.10 -2.59 -4.34
C TYR A 706 26.03 -1.81 -3.56
N GLU A 707 25.49 -0.74 -4.15
CA GLU A 707 24.35 -0.04 -3.57
C GLU A 707 23.13 -0.97 -3.49
N PRO A 708 22.48 -1.09 -2.32
CA PRO A 708 21.37 -2.03 -2.14
C PRO A 708 20.11 -1.58 -2.94
N PRO A 709 19.19 -2.51 -3.26
CA PRO A 709 17.95 -2.19 -3.99
C PRO A 709 17.13 -1.05 -3.38
N MET A 710 17.16 -0.97 -2.04
CA MET A 710 16.59 0.09 -1.22
C MET A 710 17.22 0.01 0.18
N ASN A 711 16.99 1.00 1.05
CA ASN A 711 17.42 0.91 2.45
C ASN A 711 16.76 -0.32 3.14
N PRO A 712 17.55 -1.28 3.67
CA PRO A 712 17.00 -2.49 4.29
C PRO A 712 16.10 -2.25 5.50
N ASP A 713 16.34 -1.20 6.29
CA ASP A 713 15.49 -0.89 7.45
C ASP A 713 14.11 -0.38 7.02
N ASN A 714 14.00 0.24 5.83
CA ASN A 714 12.72 0.63 5.25
C ASN A 714 11.92 -0.60 4.82
N ILE A 715 12.52 -1.58 4.14
CA ILE A 715 11.77 -2.80 3.71
C ILE A 715 11.39 -3.69 4.90
N LEU A 716 12.25 -3.80 5.93
CA LEU A 716 11.89 -4.45 7.19
C LEU A 716 10.66 -3.79 7.82
N SER A 717 10.65 -2.45 7.89
CA SER A 717 9.51 -1.67 8.38
C SER A 717 8.26 -1.89 7.52
N LEU A 718 8.36 -1.83 6.19
CA LEU A 718 7.21 -2.04 5.29
C LEU A 718 6.58 -3.43 5.45
N VAL A 719 7.39 -4.46 5.66
CA VAL A 719 6.90 -5.82 5.95
C VAL A 719 6.18 -5.90 7.31
N GLU A 720 6.54 -5.07 8.29
CA GLU A 720 5.87 -4.94 9.60
C GLU A 720 4.66 -3.96 9.61
N LEU A 721 4.43 -3.28 8.49
CA LEU A 721 3.34 -2.31 8.29
C LEU A 721 2.21 -2.84 7.41
N LEU A 722 2.53 -3.68 6.43
CA LEU A 722 1.64 -4.09 5.35
C LEU A 722 1.28 -5.58 5.43
N ASP A 723 0.07 -5.93 5.01
CA ASP A 723 -0.34 -7.31 4.72
C ASP A 723 0.32 -7.85 3.43
N ASP A 724 0.24 -9.16 3.21
CA ASP A 724 0.88 -9.80 2.04
C ASP A 724 0.23 -9.40 0.71
N ASP A 725 -1.08 -9.17 0.74
CA ASP A 725 -1.87 -8.68 -0.38
C ASP A 725 -1.37 -7.33 -0.90
N ALA A 726 -1.05 -6.41 0.02
CA ALA A 726 -0.42 -5.12 -0.24
C ALA A 726 1.03 -5.27 -0.72
N LEU A 727 1.84 -6.12 -0.08
CA LEU A 727 3.22 -6.36 -0.50
C LEU A 727 3.32 -6.96 -1.90
N ASP A 728 2.45 -7.91 -2.28
CA ASP A 728 2.49 -8.54 -3.60
C ASP A 728 2.08 -7.59 -4.73
N VAL A 729 1.17 -6.63 -4.48
CA VAL A 729 0.88 -5.54 -5.43
C VAL A 729 2.07 -4.58 -5.58
N LEU A 730 2.89 -4.41 -4.54
CA LEU A 730 4.12 -3.62 -4.62
C LEU A 730 5.35 -4.39 -5.12
N LYS A 731 5.26 -5.73 -5.27
CA LYS A 731 6.41 -6.64 -5.47
C LYS A 731 7.38 -6.18 -6.54
N ILE A 732 6.87 -5.88 -7.73
CA ILE A 732 7.66 -5.43 -8.89
C ILE A 732 8.36 -4.10 -8.59
N LYS A 733 7.65 -3.14 -7.98
CA LYS A 733 8.20 -1.80 -7.72
C LYS A 733 9.18 -1.76 -6.55
N LEU A 734 9.00 -2.59 -5.51
CA LEU A 734 9.97 -2.77 -4.43
C LEU A 734 11.25 -3.46 -4.91
N MET A 735 11.14 -4.45 -5.80
CA MET A 735 12.30 -5.13 -6.40
C MET A 735 13.04 -4.25 -7.43
N GLY A 736 12.36 -3.31 -8.08
CA GLY A 736 12.95 -2.35 -9.00
C GLY A 736 13.60 -3.02 -10.22
N LYS A 737 14.94 -3.07 -10.24
CA LYS A 737 15.72 -3.72 -11.31
C LYS A 737 15.93 -5.22 -11.10
N TRP A 738 15.75 -5.74 -9.89
CA TRP A 738 16.09 -7.13 -9.58
C TRP A 738 15.04 -8.10 -10.16
N PRO A 739 15.47 -9.18 -10.85
CA PRO A 739 14.57 -10.03 -11.64
C PRO A 739 13.65 -10.93 -10.79
N ASN A 740 14.01 -11.17 -9.52
CA ASN A 740 13.32 -12.11 -8.64
C ASN A 740 13.57 -11.77 -7.16
N THR A 741 12.76 -12.35 -6.25
CA THR A 741 12.86 -12.04 -4.81
C THR A 741 14.10 -12.62 -4.14
N TYR A 742 14.72 -13.67 -4.71
CA TYR A 742 15.96 -14.24 -4.19
C TYR A 742 17.14 -13.28 -4.35
N ALA A 743 17.43 -12.82 -5.58
CA ALA A 743 18.52 -11.89 -5.86
C ALA A 743 18.34 -10.56 -5.10
N PHE A 744 17.12 -10.02 -5.11
CA PHE A 744 16.74 -8.82 -4.35
C PHE A 744 17.03 -8.97 -2.84
N SER A 745 16.57 -10.06 -2.23
CA SER A 745 16.74 -10.27 -0.78
C SER A 745 18.16 -10.68 -0.38
N LYS A 746 18.94 -11.29 -1.28
CA LYS A 746 20.38 -11.52 -1.09
C LYS A 746 21.20 -10.24 -1.16
N ALA A 747 20.91 -9.32 -2.09
CA ALA A 747 21.54 -8.00 -2.11
C ALA A 747 21.28 -7.20 -0.82
N LEU A 748 20.04 -7.23 -0.32
CA LEU A 748 19.68 -6.65 0.99
C LEU A 748 20.34 -7.38 2.19
N GLY A 749 20.61 -8.69 2.05
CA GLY A 749 21.36 -9.49 3.03
C GLY A 749 22.85 -9.14 3.08
N GLU A 750 23.48 -8.87 1.93
CA GLU A 750 24.86 -8.36 1.86
C GLU A 750 24.98 -7.00 2.55
N GLU A 751 24.01 -6.09 2.36
CA GLU A 751 23.98 -4.81 3.08
C GLU A 751 23.83 -4.99 4.60
N MET A 752 23.09 -6.00 5.06
CA MET A 752 23.06 -6.35 6.48
C MET A 752 24.43 -6.79 7.00
N VAL A 753 25.18 -7.59 6.24
CA VAL A 753 26.57 -7.94 6.58
C VAL A 753 27.43 -6.68 6.65
N ARG A 754 27.45 -5.84 5.60
CA ARG A 754 28.24 -4.60 5.55
C ARG A 754 27.98 -3.69 6.75
N LYS A 755 26.70 -3.52 7.13
CA LYS A 755 26.25 -2.62 8.20
C LYS A 755 26.45 -3.19 9.61
N TYR A 756 26.31 -4.50 9.80
CA TYR A 756 26.29 -5.10 11.13
C TYR A 756 27.54 -5.93 11.49
N SER A 757 28.38 -6.35 10.54
CA SER A 757 29.63 -7.07 10.84
C SER A 757 30.84 -6.17 11.12
N THR A 758 30.70 -4.84 11.08
CA THR A 758 31.79 -3.90 11.42
C THR A 758 32.38 -4.22 12.80
N GLY A 759 33.70 -4.40 12.87
CA GLY A 759 34.42 -4.81 14.09
C GLY A 759 34.50 -6.33 14.33
N MET A 760 34.01 -7.16 13.40
CA MET A 760 34.00 -8.63 13.50
C MET A 760 34.73 -9.28 12.31
N PRO A 761 35.59 -10.30 12.52
CA PRO A 761 36.19 -11.07 11.44
C PRO A 761 35.08 -11.74 10.62
N SER A 762 34.94 -11.32 9.37
CA SER A 762 33.81 -11.73 8.54
C SER A 762 34.10 -11.66 7.04
N CYS A 763 33.33 -12.40 6.24
CA CYS A 763 33.35 -12.34 4.77
C CYS A 763 31.98 -12.67 4.16
N VAL A 764 31.83 -12.35 2.87
CA VAL A 764 30.71 -12.80 2.03
C VAL A 764 31.24 -13.74 0.96
N VAL A 765 30.74 -14.97 0.90
CA VAL A 765 31.03 -15.91 -0.18
C VAL A 765 29.84 -15.92 -1.14
N ARG A 766 30.10 -15.62 -2.42
CA ARG A 766 29.12 -15.49 -3.50
C ARG A 766 29.30 -16.63 -4.52
N PRO A 767 28.74 -17.82 -4.29
CA PRO A 767 28.78 -18.90 -5.25
C PRO A 767 27.88 -18.66 -6.46
N SER A 768 28.28 -19.20 -7.61
CA SER A 768 27.47 -19.28 -8.83
C SER A 768 26.39 -20.39 -8.75
N ILE A 769 25.91 -20.91 -9.89
CA ILE A 769 24.87 -21.94 -9.91
C ILE A 769 25.47 -23.30 -9.53
N MET A 770 25.37 -23.62 -8.25
CA MET A 770 25.91 -24.88 -7.71
C MET A 770 25.13 -26.10 -8.23
N LEU A 771 25.85 -27.13 -8.66
CA LEU A 771 25.30 -28.39 -9.20
C LEU A 771 25.61 -29.57 -8.27
N ALA A 772 25.90 -30.75 -8.83
CA ALA A 772 26.29 -31.93 -8.07
C ALA A 772 27.74 -31.84 -7.59
N THR A 773 28.09 -32.66 -6.60
CA THR A 773 29.48 -32.83 -6.14
C THR A 773 30.35 -33.48 -7.23
N ASN A 774 31.59 -33.01 -7.39
CA ASN A 774 32.56 -33.60 -8.31
C ASN A 774 33.22 -34.85 -7.70
N LYS A 775 33.82 -34.69 -6.52
CA LYS A 775 34.62 -35.70 -5.82
C LYS A 775 33.95 -36.16 -4.52
N GLU A 776 33.58 -35.23 -3.65
CA GLU A 776 33.36 -35.49 -2.22
C GLU A 776 32.03 -34.94 -1.67
N PRO A 777 31.47 -35.53 -0.61
CA PRO A 777 31.88 -36.80 0.01
C PRO A 777 31.45 -38.05 -0.80
N ILE A 778 30.60 -37.86 -1.81
CA ILE A 778 30.19 -38.88 -2.81
C ILE A 778 30.15 -38.20 -4.19
N ARG A 779 30.73 -38.81 -5.23
CA ARG A 779 30.68 -38.27 -6.61
C ARG A 779 29.25 -38.20 -7.16
N GLY A 780 28.87 -37.05 -7.71
CA GLY A 780 27.60 -36.84 -8.40
C GLY A 780 26.37 -36.75 -7.48
N TRP A 781 26.54 -36.56 -6.17
CA TRP A 781 25.41 -36.37 -5.26
C TRP A 781 24.72 -35.02 -5.52
N ILE A 782 23.39 -35.04 -5.53
CA ILE A 782 22.51 -33.87 -5.64
C ILE A 782 21.10 -34.25 -5.18
N ASN A 783 20.36 -33.33 -4.53
CA ASN A 783 19.11 -33.62 -3.83
C ASN A 783 17.87 -32.81 -4.29
N ASN A 784 18.02 -31.89 -5.26
CA ASN A 784 17.00 -30.92 -5.64
C ASN A 784 16.86 -30.76 -7.17
N TYR A 785 15.81 -30.06 -7.60
CA TYR A 785 15.46 -29.82 -9.01
C TYR A 785 15.79 -28.38 -9.49
N TYR A 786 16.49 -27.57 -8.70
CA TYR A 786 16.60 -26.13 -8.99
C TYR A 786 17.48 -25.83 -10.20
N GLY A 787 17.11 -24.79 -10.96
CA GLY A 787 17.93 -24.25 -12.04
C GLY A 787 18.25 -25.28 -13.15
N PRO A 788 19.51 -25.39 -13.61
CA PRO A 788 19.90 -26.28 -14.71
C PRO A 788 19.63 -27.76 -14.45
N THR A 789 19.61 -28.19 -13.19
CA THR A 789 19.31 -29.57 -12.79
C THR A 789 17.91 -29.99 -13.24
N GLY A 790 16.90 -29.13 -13.00
CA GLY A 790 15.53 -29.38 -13.46
C GLY A 790 15.38 -29.34 -14.99
N VAL A 791 16.21 -28.54 -15.68
CA VAL A 791 16.28 -28.51 -17.16
C VAL A 791 16.83 -29.83 -17.69
N ALA A 792 17.98 -30.29 -17.17
CA ALA A 792 18.63 -31.53 -17.58
C ALA A 792 17.73 -32.76 -17.35
N ILE A 793 17.06 -32.84 -16.20
CA ILE A 793 16.08 -33.90 -15.91
C ILE A 793 14.86 -33.81 -16.81
N GLY A 794 14.27 -32.61 -16.96
CA GLY A 794 13.10 -32.40 -17.80
C GLY A 794 13.35 -32.80 -19.26
N ALA A 795 14.53 -32.46 -19.79
CA ALA A 795 14.98 -32.87 -21.12
C ALA A 795 15.25 -34.38 -21.19
N GLY A 796 15.97 -34.94 -20.21
CA GLY A 796 16.27 -36.38 -20.10
C GLY A 796 15.03 -37.27 -20.06
N MET A 797 13.92 -36.79 -19.47
CA MET A 797 12.62 -37.47 -19.46
C MET A 797 11.78 -37.26 -20.73
N GLY A 798 12.16 -36.33 -21.61
CA GLY A 798 11.39 -35.92 -22.79
C GLY A 798 10.15 -35.06 -22.48
N LEU A 799 10.06 -34.53 -21.25
CA LEU A 799 9.04 -33.57 -20.82
C LEU A 799 9.38 -32.17 -21.34
N LEU A 800 10.50 -31.60 -20.89
CA LEU A 800 10.98 -30.31 -21.38
C LEU A 800 11.65 -30.51 -22.74
N ARG A 801 11.25 -29.73 -23.74
CA ARG A 801 11.68 -29.88 -25.15
C ARG A 801 12.14 -28.55 -25.78
N SER A 802 12.00 -27.46 -25.05
CA SER A 802 12.43 -26.13 -25.45
C SER A 802 12.71 -25.31 -24.20
N LEU A 803 13.72 -24.44 -24.24
CA LEU A 803 14.01 -23.46 -23.21
C LEU A 803 14.39 -22.13 -23.86
N HIS A 804 13.89 -21.01 -23.34
CA HIS A 804 14.36 -19.69 -23.72
C HIS A 804 15.75 -19.47 -23.12
N CYS A 805 16.77 -19.49 -23.98
CA CYS A 805 18.18 -19.53 -23.58
C CYS A 805 19.07 -19.14 -24.77
N ASN A 806 20.12 -18.35 -24.52
CA ASN A 806 21.21 -18.24 -25.48
C ASN A 806 22.25 -19.33 -25.21
N SER A 807 22.37 -20.28 -26.13
CA SER A 807 23.33 -21.40 -26.05
C SER A 807 24.79 -20.94 -26.01
N GLU A 808 25.09 -19.74 -26.51
CA GLU A 808 26.44 -19.16 -26.57
C GLU A 808 26.87 -18.49 -25.25
N ASN A 809 25.92 -18.18 -24.33
CA ASN A 809 26.29 -17.54 -23.08
C ASN A 809 26.97 -18.55 -22.15
N VAL A 810 27.95 -18.07 -21.38
CA VAL A 810 28.57 -18.83 -20.29
C VAL A 810 27.49 -19.19 -19.27
N ALA A 811 27.47 -20.48 -18.91
CA ALA A 811 26.74 -21.01 -17.78
C ALA A 811 27.70 -21.01 -16.58
N ASP A 812 27.58 -20.01 -15.71
CA ASP A 812 28.33 -19.99 -14.44
C ASP A 812 27.75 -21.02 -13.48
N ILE A 813 28.14 -22.27 -13.70
CA ILE A 813 27.85 -23.46 -12.89
C ILE A 813 29.10 -23.98 -12.20
N ILE A 814 28.97 -24.52 -10.98
CA ILE A 814 30.10 -24.96 -10.15
C ILE A 814 29.77 -26.23 -9.35
N PRO A 815 30.73 -27.16 -9.11
CA PRO A 815 30.51 -28.28 -8.21
C PRO A 815 30.24 -27.82 -6.76
N ALA A 816 29.27 -28.45 -6.10
CA ALA A 816 28.90 -28.07 -4.73
C ALA A 816 30.05 -28.23 -3.73
N ASP A 817 30.87 -29.27 -3.89
CA ASP A 817 32.02 -29.56 -3.05
C ASP A 817 33.13 -28.52 -3.17
N TYR A 818 33.35 -27.96 -4.37
CA TYR A 818 34.31 -26.88 -4.59
C TYR A 818 33.87 -25.58 -3.90
N VAL A 819 32.56 -25.27 -3.89
CA VAL A 819 32.05 -24.11 -3.15
C VAL A 819 32.27 -24.26 -1.65
N ILE A 820 31.97 -25.42 -1.06
CA ILE A 820 32.17 -25.59 0.39
C ILE A 820 33.66 -25.57 0.75
N ASN A 821 34.54 -26.13 -0.10
CA ASN A 821 35.98 -26.05 0.08
C ASN A 821 36.46 -24.58 0.08
N ASN A 822 35.92 -23.75 -0.82
CA ASN A 822 36.16 -22.31 -0.81
C ASN A 822 35.59 -21.62 0.45
N VAL A 823 34.37 -21.96 0.88
CA VAL A 823 33.73 -21.41 2.10
C VAL A 823 34.57 -21.70 3.36
N ILE A 824 35.12 -22.91 3.48
CA ILE A 824 36.00 -23.31 4.60
C ILE A 824 37.34 -22.55 4.51
N ALA A 825 37.98 -22.53 3.35
CA ALA A 825 39.25 -21.82 3.15
C ALA A 825 39.13 -20.30 3.36
N ALA A 826 38.04 -19.67 2.89
CA ALA A 826 37.74 -18.27 3.12
C ALA A 826 37.53 -17.96 4.62
N GLY A 827 36.89 -18.89 5.35
CA GLY A 827 36.77 -18.82 6.81
C GLY A 827 38.13 -18.87 7.53
N TRP A 828 39.07 -19.69 7.05
CA TRP A 828 40.44 -19.71 7.56
C TRP A 828 41.23 -18.43 7.24
N ASP A 829 41.16 -17.95 6.00
CA ASP A 829 41.90 -16.77 5.52
C ASP A 829 41.49 -15.49 6.25
N ILE A 830 40.18 -15.32 6.56
CA ILE A 830 39.73 -14.15 7.34
C ILE A 830 40.07 -14.24 8.83
N VAL A 831 40.10 -15.44 9.43
CA VAL A 831 40.60 -15.60 10.82
C VAL A 831 42.07 -15.20 10.86
N LYS A 832 42.87 -15.78 9.97
CA LYS A 832 44.32 -15.55 9.89
C LYS A 832 44.66 -14.08 9.65
N LYS A 833 44.08 -13.44 8.63
CA LYS A 833 44.29 -12.00 8.34
C LYS A 833 43.86 -11.08 9.49
N TRP A 834 42.85 -11.47 10.26
CA TRP A 834 42.36 -10.69 11.39
C TRP A 834 43.26 -10.80 12.64
N GLU A 835 43.95 -11.94 12.79
CA GLU A 835 44.96 -12.18 13.83
C GLU A 835 46.33 -11.55 13.46
N GLU A 836 46.73 -11.56 12.18
CA GLU A 836 48.05 -11.12 11.72
C GLU A 836 48.32 -9.61 11.80
N ASP A 837 47.35 -8.74 11.50
CA ASP A 837 47.57 -7.28 11.48
C ASP A 837 46.29 -6.48 11.80
N GLN A 838 46.28 -5.74 12.92
CA GLN A 838 45.14 -4.92 13.31
C GLN A 838 44.96 -3.65 12.46
N ALA A 839 46.04 -3.10 11.90
CA ALA A 839 46.02 -1.89 11.08
C ALA A 839 45.61 -2.16 9.62
N LYS A 840 45.74 -3.41 9.15
CA LYS A 840 45.26 -3.86 7.83
C LYS A 840 43.83 -4.46 7.83
N ARG A 841 43.11 -4.41 8.96
CA ARG A 841 41.71 -4.91 9.02
C ARG A 841 40.83 -4.13 8.05
N PRO A 842 40.16 -4.79 7.09
CA PRO A 842 39.45 -4.09 6.02
C PRO A 842 38.16 -3.44 6.55
N VAL A 843 37.88 -2.23 6.05
CA VAL A 843 36.71 -1.42 6.47
C VAL A 843 35.37 -2.11 6.17
N ASN A 844 35.32 -2.86 5.07
CA ASN A 844 34.22 -3.75 4.70
C ASN A 844 34.75 -5.21 4.66
N PRO A 845 33.92 -6.22 4.94
CA PRO A 845 34.29 -7.62 4.77
C PRO A 845 34.76 -7.94 3.34
N PRO A 846 35.81 -8.76 3.14
CA PRO A 846 36.17 -9.26 1.81
C PRO A 846 35.04 -10.12 1.24
N ILE A 847 34.95 -10.13 -0.10
CA ILE A 847 33.98 -10.92 -0.85
C ILE A 847 34.71 -11.92 -1.74
N PHE A 848 34.15 -13.12 -1.88
CA PHE A 848 34.70 -14.22 -2.68
C PHE A 848 33.67 -14.65 -3.73
N ASN A 849 33.88 -14.30 -5.00
CA ASN A 849 33.03 -14.68 -6.13
C ASN A 849 33.42 -16.08 -6.61
N VAL A 850 32.73 -17.12 -6.14
CA VAL A 850 33.06 -18.53 -6.45
C VAL A 850 32.34 -18.94 -7.74
N VAL A 851 33.02 -18.72 -8.86
CA VAL A 851 32.50 -18.79 -10.23
C VAL A 851 33.36 -19.70 -11.12
N SER A 852 32.81 -20.17 -12.24
CA SER A 852 33.56 -21.02 -13.19
C SER A 852 34.13 -20.23 -14.36
N SER A 853 33.45 -19.16 -14.77
CA SER A 853 33.77 -18.31 -15.93
C SER A 853 35.23 -17.87 -16.06
N VAL A 854 35.93 -17.61 -14.96
CA VAL A 854 37.30 -17.06 -14.98
C VAL A 854 38.39 -18.14 -15.13
N GLU A 855 38.20 -19.34 -14.57
CA GLU A 855 39.21 -20.41 -14.61
C GLU A 855 38.90 -21.53 -15.62
N ASN A 856 37.63 -21.85 -15.85
CA ASN A 856 37.19 -22.97 -16.68
C ASN A 856 35.72 -22.75 -17.14
N PRO A 857 35.47 -21.78 -18.05
CA PRO A 857 34.12 -21.47 -18.53
C PRO A 857 33.50 -22.64 -19.31
N ILE A 858 32.17 -22.74 -19.26
CA ILE A 858 31.36 -23.63 -20.07
C ILE A 858 30.10 -22.89 -20.53
N THR A 859 29.64 -23.09 -21.76
CA THR A 859 28.40 -22.47 -22.28
C THR A 859 27.15 -23.31 -21.98
N TRP A 860 25.97 -22.69 -22.06
CA TRP A 860 24.69 -23.42 -21.97
C TRP A 860 24.55 -24.50 -23.04
N GLY A 861 25.12 -24.28 -24.24
CA GLY A 861 25.15 -25.27 -25.31
C GLY A 861 26.01 -26.50 -24.97
N GLU A 862 27.21 -26.28 -24.43
CA GLU A 862 28.10 -27.37 -24.01
C GLU A 862 27.53 -28.14 -22.82
N PHE A 863 27.02 -27.43 -21.80
CA PHE A 863 26.31 -28.03 -20.66
C PHE A 863 25.22 -29.02 -21.12
N MET A 864 24.33 -28.58 -22.03
CA MET A 864 23.27 -29.46 -22.54
C MET A 864 23.82 -30.59 -23.42
N SER A 865 24.87 -30.35 -24.20
CA SER A 865 25.51 -31.37 -25.05
C SER A 865 26.14 -32.49 -24.22
N CYS A 866 26.82 -32.16 -23.12
CA CYS A 866 27.37 -33.14 -22.18
C CYS A 866 26.27 -33.94 -21.47
N ASN A 867 25.18 -33.28 -21.05
CA ASN A 867 24.04 -33.96 -20.45
C ASN A 867 23.33 -34.91 -21.45
N GLU A 868 23.16 -34.48 -22.70
CA GLU A 868 22.59 -35.30 -23.78
C GLU A 868 23.46 -36.53 -24.10
N LYS A 869 24.78 -36.34 -24.19
CA LYS A 869 25.77 -37.40 -24.43
C LYS A 869 25.63 -38.51 -23.41
N HIS A 870 25.83 -38.20 -22.13
CA HIS A 870 25.82 -39.21 -21.07
C HIS A 870 24.41 -39.73 -20.74
N GLY A 871 23.37 -38.90 -20.92
CA GLY A 871 21.97 -39.33 -20.77
C GLY A 871 21.54 -40.40 -21.79
N ARG A 872 22.17 -40.45 -22.97
CA ARG A 872 21.96 -41.52 -23.96
C ARG A 872 22.62 -42.84 -23.59
N ASP A 873 23.72 -42.82 -22.83
CA ASP A 873 24.39 -44.04 -22.36
C ASP A 873 23.59 -44.74 -21.25
N ILE A 874 22.98 -43.94 -20.37
CA ILE A 874 22.26 -44.39 -19.17
C ILE A 874 20.76 -43.96 -19.15
N PRO A 875 19.95 -44.32 -20.16
CA PRO A 875 18.56 -43.88 -20.27
C PRO A 875 17.69 -44.43 -19.14
N THR A 876 16.80 -43.59 -18.62
CA THR A 876 15.93 -43.91 -17.47
C THR A 876 14.64 -44.64 -17.88
N VAL A 877 14.14 -45.53 -17.02
CA VAL A 877 12.83 -46.17 -17.23
C VAL A 877 11.65 -45.22 -17.01
N VAL A 878 11.84 -44.08 -16.32
CA VAL A 878 10.77 -43.07 -16.12
C VAL A 878 10.64 -42.06 -17.26
N ALA A 879 11.48 -42.15 -18.30
CA ALA A 879 11.36 -41.28 -19.49
C ALA A 879 9.97 -41.43 -20.15
N MET A 880 9.28 -40.31 -20.37
CA MET A 880 7.95 -40.29 -20.98
C MET A 880 8.00 -40.14 -22.50
N TRP A 881 9.07 -39.55 -23.03
CA TRP A 881 9.22 -39.32 -24.48
C TRP A 881 10.67 -39.49 -24.95
N HIS A 882 10.86 -39.47 -26.28
CA HIS A 882 12.20 -39.41 -26.86
C HIS A 882 12.86 -38.07 -26.51
N TYR A 883 14.18 -38.09 -26.30
CA TYR A 883 14.94 -36.86 -26.07
C TYR A 883 14.95 -36.00 -27.33
N ILE A 884 14.27 -34.87 -27.28
CA ILE A 884 14.34 -33.76 -28.23
C ILE A 884 14.28 -32.50 -27.40
N PHE A 885 15.32 -31.65 -27.47
CA PHE A 885 15.41 -30.45 -26.67
C PHE A 885 16.10 -29.32 -27.44
N PHE A 886 15.52 -28.11 -27.41
CA PHE A 886 15.99 -26.96 -28.17
C PHE A 886 16.26 -25.74 -27.28
N LEU A 887 17.51 -25.27 -27.25
CA LEU A 887 17.87 -23.96 -26.70
C LEU A 887 17.48 -22.87 -27.71
N ASN A 888 16.62 -21.92 -27.30
CA ASN A 888 16.03 -20.92 -28.19
C ASN A 888 16.37 -19.50 -27.71
N LYS A 889 17.23 -18.79 -28.47
CA LYS A 889 17.68 -17.41 -28.18
C LYS A 889 16.59 -16.34 -28.32
N ARG A 890 15.42 -16.68 -28.88
CA ARG A 890 14.31 -15.75 -29.14
C ARG A 890 13.01 -16.26 -28.53
N LEU A 891 12.39 -15.46 -27.67
CA LEU A 891 11.18 -15.83 -26.91
C LEU A 891 10.01 -16.22 -27.81
N TRP A 892 9.81 -15.55 -28.94
CA TRP A 892 8.73 -15.88 -29.88
C TRP A 892 8.91 -17.29 -30.48
N LEU A 893 10.15 -17.68 -30.80
CA LEU A 893 10.45 -19.01 -31.34
C LEU A 893 10.32 -20.08 -30.26
N HIS A 894 10.81 -19.80 -29.04
CA HIS A 894 10.56 -20.65 -27.87
C HIS A 894 9.05 -20.90 -27.69
N ASN A 895 8.23 -19.85 -27.71
CA ASN A 895 6.77 -19.96 -27.53
C ASN A 895 6.10 -20.76 -28.65
N ILE A 896 6.54 -20.65 -29.91
CA ILE A 896 6.05 -21.49 -31.02
C ILE A 896 6.43 -22.96 -30.79
N VAL A 897 7.68 -23.24 -30.41
CA VAL A 897 8.13 -24.63 -30.15
C VAL A 897 7.41 -25.22 -28.93
N VAL A 898 7.19 -24.45 -27.87
CA VAL A 898 6.35 -24.85 -26.72
C VAL A 898 4.90 -25.09 -27.15
N PHE A 899 4.32 -24.24 -27.99
CA PHE A 899 2.96 -24.44 -28.49
C PHE A 899 2.80 -25.78 -29.23
N PHE A 900 3.73 -26.13 -30.12
CA PHE A 900 3.66 -27.36 -30.91
C PHE A 900 4.18 -28.62 -30.20
N LEU A 901 5.18 -28.52 -29.31
CA LEU A 901 5.81 -29.69 -28.67
C LEU A 901 5.34 -29.94 -27.24
N HIS A 902 4.70 -28.95 -26.59
CA HIS A 902 4.16 -29.05 -25.23
C HIS A 902 2.66 -28.82 -25.22
N THR A 903 2.20 -27.60 -25.49
CA THR A 903 0.80 -27.19 -25.27
C THR A 903 -0.18 -28.00 -26.13
N THR A 904 0.10 -28.16 -27.43
CA THR A 904 -0.80 -28.89 -28.35
C THR A 904 -0.83 -30.40 -28.04
N PRO A 905 0.30 -31.12 -27.87
CA PRO A 905 0.27 -32.51 -27.41
C PRO A 905 -0.38 -32.67 -26.03
N ALA A 906 -0.14 -31.75 -25.10
CA ALA A 906 -0.77 -31.77 -23.78
C ALA A 906 -2.27 -31.59 -23.85
N ALA A 907 -2.76 -30.64 -24.65
CA ALA A 907 -4.18 -30.41 -24.87
C ALA A 907 -4.84 -31.60 -25.59
N ILE A 908 -4.20 -32.21 -26.58
CA ILE A 908 -4.71 -33.42 -27.26
C ILE A 908 -4.79 -34.59 -26.28
N VAL A 909 -3.74 -34.85 -25.51
CA VAL A 909 -3.74 -35.93 -24.49
C VAL A 909 -4.74 -35.65 -23.38
N ASP A 910 -4.88 -34.40 -22.94
CA ASP A 910 -5.88 -33.99 -21.94
C ASP A 910 -7.32 -34.00 -22.48
N VAL A 911 -7.53 -33.79 -23.78
CA VAL A 911 -8.84 -33.91 -24.44
C VAL A 911 -9.22 -35.38 -24.65
N LEU A 912 -8.28 -36.23 -25.04
CA LEU A 912 -8.47 -37.68 -25.05
C LEU A 912 -8.70 -38.21 -23.62
N ALA A 913 -8.00 -37.64 -22.63
CA ALA A 913 -8.25 -37.80 -21.21
C ALA A 913 -9.39 -36.93 -20.67
N LEU A 914 -10.23 -36.39 -21.56
CA LEU A 914 -11.55 -35.82 -21.30
C LEU A 914 -12.65 -36.54 -22.09
N LEU A 915 -12.40 -37.75 -22.65
CA LEU A 915 -13.39 -38.54 -23.40
C LEU A 915 -13.67 -39.98 -22.85
N ILE A 916 -13.05 -40.42 -21.73
CA ILE A 916 -12.95 -41.82 -21.25
C ILE A 916 -12.85 -42.10 -19.67
N GLY A 917 -13.14 -41.23 -18.64
CA GLY A 917 -12.86 -41.43 -17.14
C GLY A 917 -12.14 -40.56 -15.93
N ARG A 918 -11.10 -39.64 -15.65
CA ARG A 918 -9.97 -38.59 -15.98
C ARG A 918 -10.17 -37.07 -15.92
N GLU A 919 -9.25 -36.47 -15.16
CA GLU A 919 -8.94 -35.06 -15.21
C GLU A 919 -7.94 -34.73 -16.32
N PRO A 920 -8.08 -33.62 -17.03
CA PRO A 920 -6.95 -33.08 -17.78
C PRO A 920 -5.84 -32.67 -16.79
N MET A 921 -4.61 -33.14 -16.99
CA MET A 921 -3.51 -32.89 -16.06
C MET A 921 -2.16 -32.65 -16.75
N LEU A 922 -1.95 -33.08 -17.99
CA LEU A 922 -0.68 -32.83 -18.68
C LEU A 922 -0.53 -31.32 -18.96
N THR A 923 -1.63 -30.62 -19.21
CA THR A 923 -1.69 -29.15 -19.28
C THR A 923 -1.55 -28.48 -17.90
N LYS A 924 -1.82 -29.18 -16.78
CA LYS A 924 -1.47 -28.70 -15.44
C LYS A 924 0.05 -28.81 -15.21
N ALA A 925 0.65 -29.95 -15.57
CA ALA A 925 2.08 -30.20 -15.48
C ALA A 925 2.87 -29.22 -16.37
N TYR A 926 2.48 -29.01 -17.63
CA TYR A 926 3.13 -28.03 -18.50
C TYR A 926 2.92 -26.58 -18.06
N ARG A 927 1.84 -26.25 -17.32
CA ARG A 927 1.74 -24.94 -16.65
C ARG A 927 2.81 -24.75 -15.57
N LYS A 928 3.13 -25.78 -14.78
CA LYS A 928 4.27 -25.74 -13.84
C LYS A 928 5.61 -25.62 -14.58
N ILE A 929 5.82 -26.44 -15.62
CA ILE A 929 7.06 -26.42 -16.43
C ILE A 929 7.28 -25.04 -17.07
N ASN A 930 6.24 -24.45 -17.68
CA ASN A 930 6.34 -23.13 -18.30
C ASN A 930 6.61 -22.02 -17.27
N LYS A 931 6.05 -22.12 -16.04
CA LYS A 931 6.40 -21.21 -14.93
C LYS A 931 7.88 -21.36 -14.54
N PHE A 932 8.36 -22.59 -14.39
CA PHE A 932 9.77 -22.88 -14.09
C PHE A 932 10.71 -22.31 -15.18
N SER A 933 10.42 -22.57 -16.46
CA SER A 933 11.18 -22.07 -17.60
C SER A 933 11.16 -20.54 -17.70
N SER A 934 10.05 -19.87 -17.39
CA SER A 934 10.00 -18.39 -17.39
C SER A 934 10.81 -17.79 -16.24
N VAL A 935 10.80 -18.42 -15.06
CA VAL A 935 11.54 -17.99 -13.87
C VAL A 935 13.06 -18.09 -14.05
N ILE A 936 13.56 -19.14 -14.71
CA ILE A 936 15.01 -19.27 -15.00
C ILE A 936 15.45 -18.47 -16.24
N SER A 937 14.51 -18.05 -17.10
CA SER A 937 14.79 -17.43 -18.41
C SER A 937 15.75 -16.24 -18.33
N TYR A 938 15.75 -15.47 -17.25
CA TYR A 938 16.62 -14.30 -17.10
C TYR A 938 18.10 -14.69 -17.03
N PHE A 939 18.43 -15.83 -16.41
CA PHE A 939 19.81 -16.30 -16.25
C PHE A 939 20.31 -17.14 -17.42
N SER A 940 19.40 -17.70 -18.22
CA SER A 940 19.73 -18.44 -19.43
C SER A 940 19.88 -17.55 -20.69
N THR A 941 19.48 -16.27 -20.66
CA THR A 941 19.60 -15.36 -21.82
C THR A 941 20.53 -14.17 -21.66
N ASN A 942 20.83 -13.74 -20.43
CA ASN A 942 21.83 -12.69 -20.16
C ASN A 942 23.22 -13.29 -19.92
N LYS A 943 24.26 -12.47 -20.04
CA LYS A 943 25.67 -12.83 -19.79
C LYS A 943 26.16 -11.94 -18.64
N TRP A 944 27.00 -12.50 -17.78
CA TRP A 944 27.76 -11.76 -16.79
C TRP A 944 29.25 -11.98 -16.99
N GLU A 945 30.06 -11.04 -16.54
CA GLU A 945 31.51 -11.15 -16.42
C GLU A 945 31.89 -10.93 -14.96
N PHE A 946 32.59 -11.90 -14.38
CA PHE A 946 32.93 -11.92 -12.96
C PHE A 946 34.42 -11.66 -12.76
N ASN A 947 34.73 -10.85 -11.76
CA ASN A 947 36.05 -10.80 -11.14
C ASN A 947 36.06 -11.73 -9.92
N ASN A 948 37.13 -12.49 -9.72
CA ASN A 948 37.27 -13.43 -8.59
C ASN A 948 38.69 -13.42 -7.98
N ASP A 949 39.35 -12.26 -8.01
CA ASP A 949 40.76 -12.15 -7.62
C ASP A 949 40.99 -12.66 -6.20
N ASN A 950 40.14 -12.33 -5.22
CA ASN A 950 40.26 -12.82 -3.85
C ASN A 950 40.17 -14.35 -3.75
N VAL A 951 39.43 -15.03 -4.65
CA VAL A 951 39.36 -16.50 -4.73
C VAL A 951 40.67 -17.09 -5.29
N LEU A 952 41.24 -16.49 -6.33
CA LEU A 952 42.54 -16.89 -6.89
C LEU A 952 43.66 -16.65 -5.88
N ASP A 953 43.61 -15.51 -5.19
CA ASP A 953 44.57 -15.08 -4.18
C ASP A 953 44.48 -15.94 -2.90
N LEU A 954 43.26 -16.33 -2.53
CA LEU A 954 43.01 -17.34 -1.50
C LEU A 954 43.63 -18.69 -1.88
N TRP A 955 43.36 -19.19 -3.10
CA TRP A 955 43.97 -20.43 -3.59
C TRP A 955 45.49 -20.37 -3.53
N ASN A 956 46.10 -19.24 -3.93
CA ASN A 956 47.55 -19.06 -3.86
C ASN A 956 48.10 -19.17 -2.42
N ARG A 957 47.38 -18.66 -1.41
CA ARG A 957 47.78 -18.71 0.01
C ARG A 957 47.58 -20.06 0.73
N VAL A 958 46.66 -20.91 0.26
CA VAL A 958 46.40 -22.24 0.85
C VAL A 958 47.62 -23.16 0.65
N SER A 959 47.98 -23.98 1.66
CA SER A 959 49.18 -24.85 1.56
C SER A 959 48.99 -25.98 0.53
N SER A 960 50.08 -26.61 0.06
CA SER A 960 49.96 -27.71 -0.91
C SER A 960 49.12 -28.89 -0.40
N LEU A 961 49.19 -29.20 0.91
CA LEU A 961 48.37 -30.23 1.53
C LEU A 961 46.91 -29.80 1.64
N ASP A 962 46.67 -28.56 2.07
CA ASP A 962 45.31 -28.02 2.20
C ASP A 962 44.64 -27.81 0.82
N LYS A 963 45.42 -27.65 -0.26
CA LYS A 963 44.93 -27.65 -1.65
C LYS A 963 44.43 -29.02 -2.12
N GLU A 964 44.99 -30.12 -1.61
CA GLU A 964 44.53 -31.49 -1.93
C GLU A 964 43.27 -31.86 -1.15
N ILE A 965 43.17 -31.41 0.11
CA ILE A 965 42.02 -31.61 0.99
C ILE A 965 40.85 -30.69 0.58
N PHE A 966 41.08 -29.39 0.52
CA PHE A 966 40.08 -28.37 0.20
C PHE A 966 40.26 -27.86 -1.23
N ASN A 967 40.30 -28.74 -2.23
CA ASN A 967 40.39 -28.32 -3.63
C ASN A 967 39.14 -27.53 -4.06
N PHE A 968 39.33 -26.31 -4.56
CA PHE A 968 38.29 -25.49 -5.19
C PHE A 968 38.73 -24.81 -6.50
N SER A 969 39.89 -25.17 -7.07
CA SER A 969 40.33 -24.61 -8.36
C SER A 969 39.75 -25.37 -9.54
N MET A 970 39.01 -24.64 -10.37
CA MET A 970 38.30 -25.13 -11.53
C MET A 970 39.24 -25.54 -12.67
N LYS A 971 40.51 -25.10 -12.65
CA LYS A 971 41.57 -25.52 -13.59
C LYS A 971 41.80 -27.04 -13.63
N SER A 972 41.39 -27.75 -12.58
CA SER A 972 41.55 -29.22 -12.45
C SER A 972 40.31 -30.02 -12.87
N LEU A 973 39.22 -29.37 -13.30
CA LEU A 973 37.94 -30.02 -13.58
C LEU A 973 37.79 -30.41 -15.07
N ASP A 974 37.73 -31.70 -15.38
CA ASP A 974 37.25 -32.18 -16.68
C ASP A 974 35.71 -32.17 -16.69
N TRP A 975 35.12 -31.30 -17.51
CA TRP A 975 33.66 -31.19 -17.63
C TRP A 975 32.99 -32.47 -18.13
N ASN A 976 33.65 -33.27 -18.96
CA ASN A 976 33.08 -34.50 -19.52
C ASN A 976 33.08 -35.65 -18.49
N GLU A 977 34.13 -35.82 -17.68
CA GLU A 977 34.09 -36.72 -16.51
C GLU A 977 33.07 -36.24 -15.48
N TYR A 978 33.02 -34.93 -15.21
CA TYR A 978 32.04 -34.34 -14.30
C TYR A 978 30.60 -34.64 -14.75
N PHE A 979 30.24 -34.43 -16.03
CA PHE A 979 28.88 -34.70 -16.49
C PHE A 979 28.54 -36.18 -16.60
N PHE A 980 29.52 -37.07 -16.83
CA PHE A 980 29.32 -38.51 -16.71
C PHE A 980 28.88 -38.91 -15.30
N HIS A 981 29.49 -38.33 -14.26
CA HIS A 981 29.06 -38.55 -12.87
C HIS A 981 27.75 -37.80 -12.54
N HIS A 982 27.60 -36.56 -12.99
CA HIS A 982 26.39 -35.74 -12.76
C HIS A 982 25.12 -36.44 -13.23
N VAL A 983 25.06 -36.91 -14.49
CA VAL A 983 23.83 -37.52 -15.05
C VAL A 983 23.51 -38.86 -14.38
N ARG A 984 24.53 -39.62 -13.94
CA ARG A 984 24.35 -40.82 -13.09
C ARG A 984 23.76 -40.44 -11.73
N GLY A 985 24.19 -39.31 -11.17
CA GLY A 985 23.64 -38.69 -9.98
C GLY A 985 22.18 -38.28 -10.12
N LEU A 986 21.81 -37.57 -11.21
CA LEU A 986 20.42 -37.20 -11.51
C LEU A 986 19.51 -38.44 -11.53
N ARG A 987 19.97 -39.52 -12.15
CA ARG A 987 19.25 -40.79 -12.23
C ARG A 987 19.04 -41.42 -10.84
N LEU A 988 20.11 -41.53 -10.04
CA LEU A 988 20.09 -42.22 -8.75
C LEU A 988 19.43 -41.42 -7.64
N TYR A 989 19.82 -40.15 -7.47
CA TYR A 989 19.46 -39.36 -6.30
C TYR A 989 18.19 -38.53 -6.51
N ILE A 990 17.90 -38.09 -7.74
CA ILE A 990 16.70 -37.30 -8.04
C ILE A 990 15.57 -38.18 -8.59
N LEU A 991 15.80 -38.91 -9.69
CA LEU A 991 14.79 -39.79 -10.29
C LEU A 991 14.55 -41.10 -9.53
N LYS A 992 15.39 -41.41 -8.53
CA LYS A 992 15.37 -42.66 -7.74
C LYS A 992 15.38 -43.93 -8.59
N ASP A 993 15.96 -43.87 -9.79
CA ASP A 993 16.00 -44.96 -10.77
C ASP A 993 17.38 -45.65 -10.73
N PRO A 994 17.50 -46.90 -10.21
CA PRO A 994 18.79 -47.55 -10.03
C PRO A 994 19.56 -47.79 -11.35
N LEU A 995 20.87 -48.06 -11.26
CA LEU A 995 21.68 -48.35 -12.46
C LEU A 995 21.36 -49.72 -13.08
N ASN A 996 20.83 -50.68 -12.33
CA ASN A 996 20.50 -52.01 -12.87
C ASN A 996 19.31 -52.01 -13.85
N THR A 997 18.49 -50.95 -13.88
CA THR A 997 17.36 -50.80 -14.82
C THR A 997 17.78 -50.23 -16.18
N ILE A 998 19.04 -49.82 -16.37
CA ILE A 998 19.56 -49.27 -17.64
C ILE A 998 19.23 -50.14 -18.87
N PRO A 999 19.31 -51.49 -18.84
CA PRO A 999 18.91 -52.33 -19.97
C PRO A 999 17.43 -52.15 -20.35
N ALA A 1000 16.53 -52.08 -19.37
CA ALA A 1000 15.10 -51.81 -19.60
C ALA A 1000 14.87 -50.37 -20.10
N GLY A 1001 15.62 -49.39 -19.58
CA GLY A 1001 15.62 -48.01 -20.07
C GLY A 1001 16.04 -47.92 -21.54
N ARG A 1002 17.06 -48.68 -21.96
CA ARG A 1002 17.50 -48.78 -23.37
C ARG A 1002 16.41 -49.39 -24.26
N VAL A 1003 15.66 -50.39 -23.80
CA VAL A 1003 14.50 -50.94 -24.52
C VAL A 1003 13.38 -49.90 -24.65
N LYS A 1004 13.01 -49.21 -23.55
CA LYS A 1004 11.98 -48.16 -23.57
C LYS A 1004 12.37 -47.00 -24.51
N GLN A 1005 13.64 -46.57 -24.48
CA GLN A 1005 14.14 -45.48 -25.32
C GLN A 1005 14.11 -45.83 -26.82
N ARG A 1006 14.32 -47.10 -27.20
CA ARG A 1006 14.13 -47.56 -28.59
C ARG A 1006 12.67 -47.42 -29.02
N TRP A 1007 11.71 -47.89 -28.22
CA TRP A 1007 10.28 -47.72 -28.50
C TRP A 1007 9.86 -46.26 -28.63
N LEU A 1008 10.32 -45.39 -27.72
CA LEU A 1008 10.07 -43.94 -27.78
C LEU A 1008 10.70 -43.30 -29.03
N LYS A 1009 11.90 -43.76 -29.44
CA LYS A 1009 12.55 -43.33 -30.69
C LYS A 1009 11.74 -43.73 -31.92
N TYR A 1010 11.25 -44.97 -31.98
CA TYR A 1010 10.41 -45.44 -33.09
C TYR A 1010 9.11 -44.65 -33.16
N ALA A 1011 8.39 -44.47 -32.04
CA ALA A 1011 7.16 -43.68 -31.99
C ALA A 1011 7.38 -42.23 -32.48
N GLN A 1012 8.49 -41.59 -32.07
CA GLN A 1012 8.85 -40.26 -32.55
C GLN A 1012 9.14 -40.21 -34.05
N TYR A 1013 9.81 -41.22 -34.61
CA TYR A 1013 10.07 -41.30 -36.05
C TYR A 1013 8.79 -41.59 -36.86
N THR A 1014 7.89 -42.43 -36.35
CA THR A 1014 6.56 -42.65 -36.96
C THR A 1014 5.74 -41.35 -36.98
N ILE A 1015 5.72 -40.59 -35.87
CA ILE A 1015 5.03 -39.30 -35.80
C ILE A 1015 5.64 -38.28 -36.77
N ASN A 1016 6.98 -38.20 -36.86
CA ASN A 1016 7.64 -37.33 -37.83
C ASN A 1016 7.31 -37.72 -39.27
N ALA A 1017 7.31 -39.01 -39.60
CA ALA A 1017 6.95 -39.48 -40.94
C ALA A 1017 5.49 -39.13 -41.30
N VAL A 1018 4.55 -39.32 -40.37
CA VAL A 1018 3.14 -38.92 -40.56
C VAL A 1018 3.01 -37.40 -40.76
N ILE A 1019 3.70 -36.58 -39.97
CA ILE A 1019 3.69 -35.11 -40.13
C ILE A 1019 4.28 -34.70 -41.48
N CYS A 1020 5.41 -35.29 -41.91
CA CYS A 1020 6.00 -35.02 -43.21
C CYS A 1020 5.08 -35.44 -44.38
N LEU A 1021 4.37 -36.56 -44.26
CA LEU A 1021 3.39 -37.00 -45.26
C LEU A 1021 2.18 -36.06 -45.32
N LEU A 1022 1.66 -35.62 -44.18
CA LEU A 1022 0.55 -34.66 -44.12
C LEU A 1022 0.94 -33.28 -44.68
N LEU A 1023 2.15 -32.78 -44.35
CA LEU A 1023 2.67 -31.54 -44.92
C LEU A 1023 2.94 -31.66 -46.42
N GLY A 1024 3.51 -32.79 -46.87
CA GLY A 1024 3.70 -33.08 -48.30
C GLY A 1024 2.37 -33.12 -49.08
N TRP A 1025 1.35 -33.75 -48.50
CA TRP A 1025 0.00 -33.79 -49.08
C TRP A 1025 -0.68 -32.42 -49.08
N ALA A 1026 -0.50 -31.61 -48.03
CA ALA A 1026 -1.01 -30.24 -47.96
C ALA A 1026 -0.33 -29.32 -49.01
N VAL A 1027 0.99 -29.41 -49.16
CA VAL A 1027 1.75 -28.68 -50.18
C VAL A 1027 1.37 -29.14 -51.59
N PHE A 1028 1.24 -30.45 -51.83
CA PHE A 1028 0.75 -30.98 -53.10
C PHE A 1028 -0.67 -30.49 -53.43
N SER A 1029 -1.56 -30.47 -52.44
CA SER A 1029 -2.94 -29.97 -52.60
C SER A 1029 -2.97 -28.47 -52.87
N LEU A 1030 -2.12 -27.68 -52.20
CA LEU A 1030 -1.98 -26.24 -52.43
C LEU A 1030 -1.38 -25.95 -53.81
N LEU A 1031 -0.34 -26.67 -54.23
CA LEU A 1031 0.24 -26.55 -55.58
C LEU A 1031 -0.76 -26.94 -56.67
N ARG A 1032 -1.58 -27.97 -56.45
CA ARG A 1032 -2.69 -28.33 -57.35
C ARG A 1032 -3.75 -27.23 -57.43
N LEU A 1033 -4.10 -26.61 -56.29
CA LEU A 1033 -5.07 -25.52 -56.24
C LEU A 1033 -4.54 -24.26 -56.93
N LEU A 1034 -3.27 -23.90 -56.72
CA LEU A 1034 -2.58 -22.81 -57.41
C LEU A 1034 -2.45 -23.08 -58.91
N ALA A 1035 -2.13 -24.32 -59.32
CA ALA A 1035 -2.14 -24.69 -60.74
C ALA A 1035 -3.53 -24.50 -61.37
N SER A 1036 -4.61 -24.87 -60.66
CA SER A 1036 -6.00 -24.61 -61.10
C SER A 1036 -6.45 -23.14 -61.01
N TRP A 1037 -5.56 -22.21 -60.63
CA TRP A 1037 -5.74 -20.75 -60.75
C TRP A 1037 -4.90 -20.15 -61.89
N TRP A 1038 -4.04 -20.95 -62.53
CA TRP A 1038 -3.19 -20.57 -63.67
C TRP A 1038 -3.63 -21.25 -64.98
N SER A 1039 -4.63 -22.13 -64.91
CA SER A 1039 -5.32 -22.79 -66.03
C SER A 1039 -6.74 -22.25 -66.20
#